data_AF-A0A4U0Y1C9-F1
#
_entry.id   AF-A0A4U0Y1C9-F1
#
_cell.length_a   1.000
_cell.length_b   1.000
_cell.length_c   1.000
_cell.angle_alpha   90.00
_cell.angle_beta   90.00
_cell.angle_gamma   90.00
#
_symmetry.space_group_name_H-M   'P 1'
#
loop_
_entity.id
_entity.type
_entity.pdbx_description
1 polymer ?
#
loop_
_entity_poly.entity_id
_entity_poly.type
_entity_poly.pdbx_seq_one_letter_code
_entity_poly.pdbx_strand_id
1 'polypeptide(L)'
;MTWIKHNLKDKIDFVIWTGDSARHDNDEEIPRNTAQVVGFNEMMVQKMFEVFGKHNGDEDDENPNNDYTIPIVPAFGNNDILPHNVMAKGPNTWTRTYSRIWRQFIPEAQKHQFEQGGWYNVEVIPNKLAVFSLNTLYFAENNAAVDGCASAKEPGYRQLEWMRIQLQFMRERGVKAILTGHQPPIRQDAKTLWDETCWQKYTLWLRQYRDVIISSHYGHFNYDHFLLQDFEDLDDDAKDGRMEYLLANKTTTSASEQDNLHAAVSSDYWLELREDWSDLPRPPKSMAWPESESEVDVVSKKDGSAAKKERRKRKKFLKKVGGRYAERFAASFISASVVPNLFPTIRVFEYNTTGLEPCEKHGTPDTSSPAQLEPSDYEGEVITRKKHKKHKFKIPEPPSKSAPPGPAYSPQTLSLLRYTQYYANITHINNDFLASRSVDEAVEDGLSARKWNEGKHKGKKPHNKDHEPEPKKFHFQVHYDTHDDDVYQLPDLTVPRLVDLARRIGDFKPAEGDESAESTSEEELPSEDASATGKKKHKKKKKKHGKPGRHTKRNAAWYTFIRRAFVETKPVEEIEEQFGALRRWPLVGNITDIDAEVPILSLQNLAKTYGEIFSLTLFGKKRIFISSQKLLEEVCNEKRFGKLVSAALGELRNGIHDGLFTAQNDEENWHLAHRILVPAFGPLNITGMFDDMKDIASQLVLKWARYGSDYVIPTTDDFTRLTLDTLALCAMDYRFVALDLIMLWRDDS
;
A
#
# COMPACT_ATOMS: atom_id res chain seq x y z
N MET A 1 2.06 -14.92 -21.31
CA MET A 1 2.68 -14.52 -22.60
C MET A 1 1.94 -15.03 -23.84
N THR A 2 1.59 -16.31 -23.98
CA THR A 2 0.88 -16.84 -25.17
C THR A 2 -0.40 -16.07 -25.53
N TRP A 3 -1.20 -15.69 -24.54
CA TRP A 3 -2.40 -14.88 -24.79
C TRP A 3 -2.04 -13.50 -25.39
N ILE A 4 -1.00 -12.82 -24.88
CA ILE A 4 -0.52 -11.53 -25.39
C ILE A 4 -0.09 -11.67 -26.85
N LYS A 5 0.64 -12.74 -27.20
CA LYS A 5 1.07 -13.04 -28.58
C LYS A 5 -0.08 -13.05 -29.58
N HIS A 6 -1.21 -13.64 -29.21
CA HIS A 6 -2.35 -13.79 -30.11
C HIS A 6 -3.30 -12.59 -30.11
N ASN A 7 -3.33 -11.79 -29.04
CA ASN A 7 -4.37 -10.77 -28.85
C ASN A 7 -3.85 -9.32 -28.92
N LEU A 8 -2.60 -9.09 -28.49
CA LEU A 8 -2.04 -7.75 -28.28
C LEU A 8 -0.74 -7.47 -29.03
N LYS A 9 0.05 -8.49 -29.40
CA LYS A 9 1.41 -8.31 -29.96
C LYS A 9 1.50 -7.21 -31.03
N ASP A 10 0.61 -7.27 -32.01
CA ASP A 10 0.62 -6.36 -33.17
C ASP A 10 -0.26 -5.12 -32.97
N LYS A 11 -0.68 -4.84 -31.73
CA LYS A 11 -1.59 -3.74 -31.36
C LYS A 11 -1.02 -2.81 -30.28
N ILE A 12 0.21 -3.06 -29.83
CA ILE A 12 0.86 -2.28 -28.78
C ILE A 12 2.20 -1.75 -29.28
N ASP A 13 2.58 -0.56 -28.83
CA ASP A 13 3.81 0.09 -29.29
C ASP A 13 5.03 -0.25 -28.44
N PHE A 14 4.84 -0.56 -27.15
CA PHE A 14 5.89 -0.93 -26.20
C PHE A 14 5.30 -1.61 -24.96
N VAL A 15 6.17 -2.19 -24.11
CA VAL A 15 5.79 -2.85 -22.85
C VAL A 15 6.50 -2.19 -21.67
N ILE A 16 5.75 -1.85 -20.62
CA ILE A 16 6.29 -1.51 -19.30
C ILE A 16 6.19 -2.75 -18.41
N TRP A 17 7.34 -3.20 -17.87
CA TRP A 17 7.40 -4.34 -16.97
C TRP A 17 7.89 -3.87 -15.59
N THR A 18 6.97 -3.72 -14.65
CA THR A 18 7.24 -3.15 -13.33
C THR A 18 7.87 -4.15 -12.33
N GLY A 19 8.64 -5.15 -12.77
CA GLY A 19 9.36 -6.08 -11.89
C GLY A 19 8.50 -7.13 -11.16
N ASP A 20 9.06 -7.69 -10.10
CA ASP A 20 8.55 -8.77 -9.23
C ASP A 20 8.29 -10.08 -9.99
N SER A 21 9.32 -10.59 -10.65
CA SER A 21 9.24 -11.84 -11.41
C SER A 21 9.59 -13.06 -10.59
N ALA A 22 10.42 -12.91 -9.56
CA ALA A 22 10.70 -14.02 -8.65
C ALA A 22 9.55 -14.25 -7.67
N ARG A 23 9.24 -15.54 -7.39
CA ARG A 23 8.20 -15.93 -6.42
C ARG A 23 8.41 -15.30 -5.05
N HIS A 24 7.36 -15.08 -4.26
CA HIS A 24 7.50 -14.67 -2.87
C HIS A 24 8.10 -15.78 -2.00
N ASP A 25 8.73 -15.40 -0.91
CA ASP A 25 9.31 -16.33 0.07
C ASP A 25 8.27 -16.73 1.14
N ASN A 26 7.11 -17.24 0.68
CA ASN A 26 6.00 -17.63 1.56
C ASN A 26 6.13 -19.07 2.10
N ASP A 27 7.11 -19.81 1.60
CA ASP A 27 7.34 -21.22 1.91
C ASP A 27 8.68 -21.34 2.64
N GLU A 28 8.61 -21.53 3.96
CA GLU A 28 9.78 -21.63 4.83
C GLU A 28 10.60 -22.90 4.57
N GLU A 29 10.00 -23.95 4.01
CA GLU A 29 10.69 -25.20 3.66
C GLU A 29 11.50 -25.05 2.37
N ILE A 30 11.06 -24.15 1.48
CA ILE A 30 11.72 -23.87 0.20
C ILE A 30 12.04 -22.38 0.13
N PRO A 31 13.08 -21.91 0.84
CA PRO A 31 13.46 -20.51 0.80
C PRO A 31 13.97 -20.12 -0.59
N ARG A 32 13.64 -18.90 -1.02
CA ARG A 32 14.08 -18.35 -2.30
C ARG A 32 15.58 -18.07 -2.27
N ASN A 33 16.30 -18.59 -3.25
CA ASN A 33 17.73 -18.36 -3.40
C ASN A 33 18.09 -17.53 -4.64
N THR A 34 19.33 -17.05 -4.70
CA THR A 34 19.84 -16.20 -5.78
C THR A 34 19.68 -16.84 -7.17
N ALA A 35 19.92 -18.15 -7.29
CA ALA A 35 19.80 -18.84 -8.56
C ALA A 35 18.35 -18.89 -9.07
N GLN A 36 17.38 -19.05 -8.16
CA GLN A 36 15.96 -18.98 -8.50
C GLN A 36 15.56 -17.57 -8.95
N VAL A 37 15.99 -16.52 -8.22
CA VAL A 37 15.70 -15.12 -8.58
C VAL A 37 16.20 -14.80 -9.98
N VAL A 38 17.46 -15.16 -10.27
CA VAL A 38 18.09 -14.98 -11.58
C VAL A 38 17.35 -15.80 -12.64
N GLY A 39 17.10 -17.09 -12.38
CA GLY A 39 16.44 -17.98 -13.33
C GLY A 39 15.02 -17.56 -13.69
N PHE A 40 14.23 -17.01 -12.75
CA PHE A 40 12.90 -16.48 -13.05
C PHE A 40 12.96 -15.23 -13.94
N ASN A 41 13.96 -14.37 -13.74
CA ASN A 41 14.14 -13.17 -14.57
C ASN A 41 14.66 -13.52 -15.98
N GLU A 42 15.57 -14.48 -16.08
CA GLU A 42 16.00 -15.06 -17.37
C GLU A 42 14.83 -15.74 -18.11
N MET A 43 13.97 -16.46 -17.38
CA MET A 43 12.75 -17.05 -17.95
C MET A 43 11.81 -15.97 -18.48
N MET A 44 11.61 -14.87 -17.74
CA MET A 44 10.76 -13.77 -18.19
C MET A 44 11.33 -13.08 -19.45
N VAL A 45 12.63 -12.83 -19.49
CA VAL A 45 13.34 -12.36 -20.69
C VAL A 45 13.08 -13.28 -21.89
N GLN A 46 13.25 -14.59 -21.71
CA GLN A 46 13.02 -15.57 -22.77
C GLN A 46 11.57 -15.55 -23.25
N LYS A 47 10.62 -15.46 -22.31
CA LYS A 47 9.18 -15.38 -22.62
C LYS A 47 8.79 -14.07 -23.32
N MET A 48 9.48 -12.97 -23.06
CA MET A 48 9.36 -11.74 -23.82
C MET A 48 9.91 -11.91 -25.24
N PHE A 49 11.07 -12.57 -25.40
CA PHE A 49 11.67 -12.85 -26.70
C PHE A 49 10.77 -13.76 -27.58
N GLU A 50 10.17 -14.81 -27.02
CA GLU A 50 9.22 -15.70 -27.74
C GLU A 50 8.00 -14.98 -28.36
N VAL A 51 7.65 -13.81 -27.79
CA VAL A 51 6.51 -13.00 -28.22
C VAL A 51 6.95 -11.84 -29.10
N PHE A 52 7.93 -11.07 -28.66
CA PHE A 52 8.34 -9.79 -29.24
C PHE A 52 9.74 -9.80 -29.87
N GLY A 53 10.46 -10.92 -29.85
CA GLY A 53 11.72 -11.07 -30.56
C GLY A 53 11.54 -10.96 -32.07
N LYS A 54 12.55 -10.42 -32.74
CA LYS A 54 12.65 -10.48 -34.20
C LYS A 54 13.02 -11.91 -34.61
N HIS A 55 12.42 -12.37 -35.71
CA HIS A 55 12.68 -13.70 -36.30
C HIS A 55 12.93 -13.57 -37.81
N ASN A 56 13.54 -12.46 -38.22
CA ASN A 56 13.69 -12.04 -39.62
C ASN A 56 15.11 -12.23 -40.18
N GLY A 57 16.02 -12.89 -39.45
CA GLY A 57 17.40 -13.11 -39.88
C GLY A 57 18.38 -11.97 -39.54
N ASP A 58 17.93 -10.90 -38.87
CA ASP A 58 18.81 -9.86 -38.29
C ASP A 58 19.36 -10.27 -36.91
N GLU A 59 19.20 -11.54 -36.51
CA GLU A 59 19.73 -12.09 -35.24
C GLU A 59 21.28 -12.09 -35.17
N ASP A 60 21.94 -11.83 -36.31
CA ASP A 60 23.40 -11.74 -36.46
C ASP A 60 23.93 -10.29 -36.34
N ASP A 61 23.09 -9.28 -36.06
CA ASP A 61 23.60 -7.95 -35.78
C ASP A 61 24.29 -7.90 -34.39
N GLU A 62 25.40 -7.17 -34.27
CA GLU A 62 26.16 -7.12 -33.00
C GLU A 62 25.47 -6.27 -31.91
N ASN A 63 24.31 -5.66 -32.22
CA ASN A 63 23.62 -4.71 -31.35
C ASN A 63 22.46 -5.38 -30.58
N PRO A 64 22.67 -5.77 -29.30
CA PRO A 64 21.65 -6.44 -28.50
C PRO A 64 20.38 -5.59 -28.27
N ASN A 65 20.45 -4.27 -28.44
CA ASN A 65 19.29 -3.39 -28.29
C ASN A 65 18.34 -3.40 -29.51
N ASN A 66 18.63 -4.21 -30.54
CA ASN A 66 17.82 -4.33 -31.76
C ASN A 66 17.09 -5.68 -31.89
N ASP A 67 17.11 -6.53 -30.87
CA ASP A 67 16.59 -7.91 -30.91
C ASP A 67 15.05 -8.00 -30.89
N TYR A 68 14.35 -6.92 -30.56
CA TYR A 68 12.89 -6.91 -30.32
C TYR A 68 12.14 -6.05 -31.35
N THR A 69 10.90 -6.44 -31.65
CA THR A 69 9.99 -5.70 -32.55
C THR A 69 9.40 -4.46 -31.92
N ILE A 70 9.31 -4.43 -30.59
CA ILE A 70 8.85 -3.29 -29.79
C ILE A 70 9.75 -3.12 -28.56
N PRO A 71 9.92 -1.89 -28.04
CA PRO A 71 10.65 -1.65 -26.80
C PRO A 71 9.99 -2.32 -25.58
N ILE A 72 10.82 -2.85 -24.67
CA ILE A 72 10.40 -3.41 -23.38
C ILE A 72 11.23 -2.73 -22.30
N VAL A 73 10.57 -2.17 -21.29
CA VAL A 73 11.21 -1.36 -20.25
C VAL A 73 10.97 -1.99 -18.87
N PRO A 74 11.86 -2.89 -18.40
CA PRO A 74 11.81 -3.46 -17.06
C PRO A 74 12.24 -2.49 -15.95
N ALA A 75 11.66 -2.65 -14.77
CA ALA A 75 12.09 -2.06 -13.51
C ALA A 75 12.30 -3.15 -12.44
N PHE A 76 13.15 -2.87 -11.45
CA PHE A 76 13.41 -3.79 -10.33
C PHE A 76 12.21 -3.92 -9.41
N GLY A 77 11.78 -5.15 -9.14
CA GLY A 77 10.91 -5.49 -8.03
C GLY A 77 11.66 -5.75 -6.72
N ASN A 78 10.98 -5.64 -5.58
CA ASN A 78 11.58 -5.99 -4.28
C ASN A 78 11.78 -7.49 -4.11
N ASN A 79 11.07 -8.32 -4.88
CA ASN A 79 11.27 -9.76 -4.93
C ASN A 79 12.38 -10.19 -5.89
N ASP A 80 12.82 -9.29 -6.76
CA ASP A 80 13.86 -9.56 -7.77
C ASP A 80 15.29 -9.47 -7.22
N ILE A 81 15.44 -9.32 -5.90
CA ILE A 81 16.74 -9.26 -5.21
C ILE A 81 16.69 -10.02 -3.88
N LEU A 82 17.87 -10.34 -3.34
CA LEU A 82 18.07 -10.85 -1.99
C LEU A 82 19.16 -10.03 -1.25
N PRO A 83 18.97 -9.73 0.04
CA PRO A 83 17.73 -9.91 0.81
C PRO A 83 16.56 -9.07 0.26
N HIS A 84 15.33 -9.48 0.57
CA HIS A 84 14.12 -8.78 0.15
C HIS A 84 14.16 -7.30 0.56
N ASN A 85 13.71 -6.38 -0.31
CA ASN A 85 13.75 -4.91 -0.11
C ASN A 85 15.15 -4.26 0.07
N VAL A 86 16.22 -5.03 0.29
CA VAL A 86 17.54 -4.47 0.64
C VAL A 86 18.43 -4.32 -0.61
N MET A 87 18.23 -3.23 -1.34
CA MET A 87 19.12 -2.83 -2.43
C MET A 87 20.22 -1.91 -1.91
N ALA A 88 21.46 -2.41 -1.85
CA ALA A 88 22.63 -1.59 -1.52
C ALA A 88 23.02 -0.65 -2.68
N LYS A 89 23.80 0.39 -2.37
CA LYS A 89 24.37 1.29 -3.39
C LYS A 89 25.16 0.52 -4.46
N GLY A 90 24.91 0.84 -5.73
CA GLY A 90 25.64 0.27 -6.86
C GLY A 90 27.05 0.87 -7.06
N PRO A 91 27.92 0.22 -7.85
CA PRO A 91 27.71 -1.09 -8.46
C PRO A 91 27.78 -2.22 -7.44
N ASN A 92 26.82 -3.15 -7.53
CA ASN A 92 26.67 -4.29 -6.64
C ASN A 92 26.40 -5.57 -7.45
N THR A 93 26.27 -6.71 -6.78
CA THR A 93 26.02 -8.00 -7.45
C THR A 93 24.73 -8.00 -8.27
N TRP A 94 23.65 -7.39 -7.77
CA TRP A 94 22.36 -7.36 -8.46
C TRP A 94 22.39 -6.47 -9.70
N THR A 95 22.80 -5.21 -9.58
CA THR A 95 22.94 -4.27 -10.71
C THR A 95 23.83 -4.84 -11.83
N ARG A 96 24.94 -5.51 -11.50
CA ARG A 96 25.78 -6.20 -12.50
C ARG A 96 25.10 -7.44 -13.12
N THR A 97 24.38 -8.21 -12.31
CA THR A 97 23.67 -9.40 -12.79
C THR A 97 22.56 -9.03 -13.76
N TYR A 98 21.77 -8.01 -13.41
CA TYR A 98 20.71 -7.50 -14.28
C TYR A 98 21.23 -6.70 -15.48
N SER A 99 22.40 -6.06 -15.39
CA SER A 99 23.09 -5.47 -16.56
C SER A 99 23.34 -6.53 -17.64
N ARG A 100 23.57 -7.79 -17.24
CA ARG A 100 23.70 -8.93 -18.16
C ARG A 100 22.35 -9.48 -18.60
N ILE A 101 21.42 -9.74 -17.67
CA ILE A 101 20.11 -10.37 -17.98
C ILE A 101 19.24 -9.45 -18.86
N TRP A 102 19.29 -8.14 -18.61
CA TRP A 102 18.51 -7.12 -19.32
C TRP A 102 19.33 -6.36 -20.37
N ARG A 103 20.47 -6.92 -20.82
CA ARG A 103 21.36 -6.27 -21.79
C ARG A 103 20.62 -5.75 -23.02
N GLN A 104 19.67 -6.53 -23.55
CA GLN A 104 18.85 -6.13 -24.70
C GLN A 104 17.92 -4.93 -24.44
N PHE A 105 17.53 -4.69 -23.18
CA PHE A 105 16.54 -3.66 -22.83
C PHE A 105 17.20 -2.33 -22.41
N ILE A 106 18.46 -2.38 -21.98
CA ILE A 106 19.21 -1.22 -21.49
C ILE A 106 20.02 -0.65 -22.65
N PRO A 107 19.81 0.61 -23.08
CA PRO A 107 20.61 1.21 -24.14
C PRO A 107 22.10 1.16 -23.80
N GLU A 108 22.94 0.71 -24.73
CA GLU A 108 24.38 0.50 -24.48
C GLU A 108 25.08 1.74 -23.89
N ALA A 109 24.71 2.95 -24.35
CA ALA A 109 25.24 4.21 -23.83
C ALA A 109 24.95 4.43 -22.32
N GLN A 110 23.90 3.81 -21.78
CA GLN A 110 23.47 3.90 -20.38
C GLN A 110 23.89 2.69 -19.53
N LYS A 111 24.57 1.69 -20.09
CA LYS A 111 24.96 0.46 -19.38
C LYS A 111 25.75 0.74 -18.10
N HIS A 112 26.74 1.64 -18.15
CA HIS A 112 27.51 2.00 -16.96
C HIS A 112 26.62 2.67 -15.89
N GLN A 113 25.69 3.53 -16.31
CA GLN A 113 24.75 4.18 -15.41
C GLN A 113 23.80 3.16 -14.75
N PHE A 114 23.32 2.19 -15.53
CA PHE A 114 22.54 1.08 -14.99
C PHE A 114 23.34 0.27 -13.96
N GLU A 115 24.61 -0.02 -14.20
CA GLU A 115 25.43 -0.71 -13.19
C GLU A 115 25.63 0.12 -11.92
N GLN A 116 25.67 1.45 -12.00
CA GLN A 116 25.83 2.33 -10.83
C GLN A 116 24.59 2.37 -9.93
N GLY A 117 23.40 2.00 -10.41
CA GLY A 117 22.20 2.07 -9.58
C GLY A 117 20.90 1.50 -10.12
N GLY A 118 20.89 0.91 -11.30
CA GLY A 118 19.75 0.15 -11.82
C GLY A 118 18.63 1.03 -12.38
N TRP A 119 18.93 2.27 -12.75
CA TRP A 119 18.00 3.18 -13.41
C TRP A 119 18.51 3.60 -14.80
N TYR A 120 17.58 3.83 -15.72
CA TYR A 120 17.87 4.17 -17.12
C TYR A 120 16.58 4.69 -17.79
N ASN A 121 16.68 5.22 -19.01
CA ASN A 121 15.52 5.55 -19.82
C ASN A 121 15.64 4.97 -21.24
N VAL A 122 14.48 4.73 -21.89
CA VAL A 122 14.39 4.24 -23.26
C VAL A 122 13.45 5.15 -24.05
N GLU A 123 13.90 5.66 -25.19
CA GLU A 123 13.03 6.36 -26.15
C GLU A 123 12.15 5.35 -26.88
N VAL A 124 10.98 5.05 -26.32
CA VAL A 124 10.02 4.09 -26.88
C VAL A 124 9.36 4.58 -28.17
N ILE A 125 9.27 5.90 -28.34
CA ILE A 125 8.99 6.54 -29.63
C ILE A 125 10.13 7.53 -29.89
N PRO A 126 11.03 7.24 -30.84
CA PRO A 126 12.24 8.04 -31.08
C PRO A 126 11.94 9.54 -31.20
N ASN A 127 12.69 10.37 -30.46
CA ASN A 127 12.54 11.83 -30.41
C ASN A 127 11.15 12.35 -30.01
N LYS A 128 10.28 11.50 -29.43
CA LYS A 128 8.91 11.89 -29.05
C LYS A 128 8.53 11.45 -27.64
N LEU A 129 8.81 10.20 -27.27
CA LEU A 129 8.43 9.64 -25.98
C LEU A 129 9.54 8.75 -25.41
N ALA A 130 9.92 9.01 -24.17
CA ALA A 130 10.82 8.18 -23.38
C ALA A 130 10.10 7.59 -22.15
N VAL A 131 10.48 6.38 -21.77
CA VAL A 131 10.07 5.74 -20.50
C VAL A 131 11.29 5.67 -19.59
N PHE A 132 11.15 6.19 -18.37
CA PHE A 132 12.17 6.20 -17.34
C PHE A 132 11.93 5.04 -16.38
N SER A 133 12.85 4.08 -16.36
CA SER A 133 12.87 3.00 -15.38
C SER A 133 13.64 3.44 -14.14
N LEU A 134 12.91 3.63 -13.05
CA LEU A 134 13.43 4.05 -11.76
C LEU A 134 13.67 2.81 -10.88
N ASN A 135 14.81 2.78 -10.18
CA ASN A 135 15.01 1.83 -9.09
C ASN A 135 14.39 2.40 -7.81
N THR A 136 13.11 2.10 -7.59
CA THR A 136 12.35 2.62 -6.44
C THR A 136 12.76 2.00 -5.11
N LEU A 137 13.55 0.92 -5.11
CA LEU A 137 14.09 0.33 -3.87
C LEU A 137 15.04 1.29 -3.14
N TYR A 138 15.63 2.26 -3.85
CA TYR A 138 16.41 3.34 -3.22
C TYR A 138 15.56 4.44 -2.59
N PHE A 139 14.25 4.43 -2.83
CA PHE A 139 13.32 5.34 -2.18
C PHE A 139 12.60 4.67 -1.02
N ALA A 140 12.71 3.34 -0.89
CA ALA A 140 11.96 2.55 0.06
C ALA A 140 12.36 2.84 1.51
N GLU A 141 11.38 3.15 2.36
CA GLU A 141 11.58 3.39 3.80
C GLU A 141 12.16 2.16 4.51
N ASN A 142 11.74 0.96 4.08
CA ASN A 142 12.17 -0.31 4.65
C ASN A 142 13.51 -0.83 4.08
N ASN A 143 14.18 -0.09 3.18
CA ASN A 143 15.51 -0.49 2.72
C ASN A 143 16.57 -0.05 3.74
N ALA A 144 17.06 -1.01 4.53
CA ALA A 144 18.08 -0.77 5.55
C ALA A 144 19.45 -0.35 5.00
N ALA A 145 19.71 -0.52 3.69
CA ALA A 145 21.01 -0.24 3.08
C ALA A 145 21.16 1.19 2.52
N VAL A 146 20.11 2.01 2.59
CA VAL A 146 20.10 3.41 2.13
C VAL A 146 19.42 4.31 3.15
N ASP A 147 19.64 5.61 3.01
CA ASP A 147 19.14 6.60 3.97
C ASP A 147 18.51 7.82 3.29
N GLY A 148 17.45 7.53 2.53
CA GLY A 148 16.63 8.52 1.84
C GLY A 148 17.34 9.23 0.68
N CYS A 149 16.88 10.44 0.41
CA CYS A 149 17.28 11.23 -0.75
C CYS A 149 17.79 12.64 -0.39
N ALA A 150 17.97 12.98 0.90
CA ALA A 150 18.48 14.29 1.30
C ALA A 150 19.96 14.50 0.93
N SER A 151 20.81 13.50 1.18
CA SER A 151 22.27 13.59 1.03
C SER A 151 22.75 13.15 -0.36
N ALA A 152 23.69 13.90 -0.97
CA ALA A 152 24.28 13.58 -2.27
C ALA A 152 25.09 12.25 -2.31
N LYS A 153 25.39 11.68 -1.14
CA LYS A 153 26.06 10.39 -1.02
C LYS A 153 25.13 9.22 -1.27
N GLU A 154 23.83 9.41 -1.03
CA GLU A 154 22.81 8.38 -1.15
C GLU A 154 22.45 8.10 -2.61
N PRO A 155 22.21 6.83 -2.98
CA PRO A 155 21.81 6.48 -4.33
C PRO A 155 20.47 7.09 -4.72
N GLY A 156 19.52 7.23 -3.78
CA GLY A 156 18.23 7.88 -4.02
C GLY A 156 18.37 9.34 -4.47
N TYR A 157 19.27 10.11 -3.83
CA TYR A 157 19.61 11.46 -4.30
C TYR A 157 20.16 11.43 -5.73
N ARG A 158 21.12 10.55 -6.01
CA ARG A 158 21.79 10.47 -7.32
C ARG A 158 20.82 10.12 -8.43
N GLN A 159 19.88 9.21 -8.18
CA GLN A 159 18.82 8.84 -9.13
C GLN A 159 17.92 10.04 -9.43
N LEU A 160 17.47 10.79 -8.41
CA LEU A 160 16.61 11.96 -8.62
C LEU A 160 17.35 13.13 -9.28
N GLU A 161 18.65 13.28 -9.03
CA GLU A 161 19.47 14.27 -9.73
C GLU A 161 19.71 13.87 -11.20
N TRP A 162 19.92 12.59 -11.48
CA TRP A 162 19.93 12.07 -12.84
C TRP A 162 18.59 12.34 -13.55
N MET A 163 17.48 12.01 -12.89
CA MET A 163 16.13 12.24 -13.43
C MET A 163 15.91 13.72 -13.75
N ARG A 164 16.40 14.61 -12.87
CA ARG A 164 16.40 16.07 -13.07
C ARG A 164 17.06 16.46 -14.39
N ILE A 165 18.28 15.97 -14.60
CA ILE A 165 19.11 16.32 -15.76
C ILE A 165 18.48 15.75 -17.04
N GLN A 166 18.06 14.50 -17.02
CA GLN A 166 17.48 13.84 -18.18
C GLN A 166 16.13 14.46 -18.57
N LEU A 167 15.24 14.75 -17.62
CA LEU A 167 13.97 15.43 -17.92
C LEU A 167 14.19 16.83 -18.48
N GLN A 168 15.25 17.54 -18.05
CA GLN A 168 15.63 18.82 -18.64
C GLN A 168 16.05 18.67 -20.11
N PHE A 169 16.85 17.66 -20.44
CA PHE A 169 17.18 17.37 -21.84
C PHE A 169 15.94 17.00 -22.67
N MET A 170 15.02 16.22 -22.10
CA MET A 170 13.76 15.89 -22.77
C MET A 170 12.92 17.14 -23.03
N ARG A 171 12.82 18.06 -22.05
CA ARG A 171 12.16 19.37 -22.23
C ARG A 171 12.77 20.16 -23.39
N GLU A 172 14.09 20.28 -23.43
CA GLU A 172 14.81 21.04 -24.45
C GLU A 172 14.63 20.45 -25.86
N ARG A 173 14.56 19.12 -25.95
CA ARG A 173 14.31 18.38 -27.20
C ARG A 173 12.82 18.29 -27.57
N GLY A 174 11.91 18.67 -26.68
CA GLY A 174 10.47 18.50 -26.87
C GLY A 174 9.97 17.05 -26.73
N VAL A 175 10.80 16.16 -26.18
CA VAL A 175 10.46 14.76 -25.88
C VAL A 175 9.63 14.68 -24.59
N LYS A 176 8.65 13.78 -24.55
CA LYS A 176 7.80 13.54 -23.36
C LYS A 176 8.28 12.32 -22.58
N ALA A 177 7.88 12.23 -21.31
CA ALA A 177 8.36 11.19 -20.40
C ALA A 177 7.22 10.45 -19.70
N ILE A 178 7.30 9.12 -19.67
CA ILE A 178 6.58 8.26 -18.72
C ILE A 178 7.57 7.85 -17.63
N LEU A 179 7.13 7.84 -16.38
CA LEU A 179 7.93 7.29 -15.28
C LEU A 179 7.42 5.90 -14.91
N THR A 180 8.32 4.96 -14.64
CA THR A 180 7.96 3.62 -14.16
C THR A 180 8.88 3.16 -13.05
N GLY A 181 8.35 2.37 -12.13
CA GLY A 181 9.08 1.71 -11.05
C GLY A 181 8.26 0.56 -10.49
N HIS A 182 8.72 -0.05 -9.39
CA HIS A 182 7.96 -1.12 -8.75
C HIS A 182 7.13 -0.61 -7.58
N GLN A 183 7.78 -0.11 -6.53
CA GLN A 183 7.13 0.43 -5.34
C GLN A 183 6.60 1.85 -5.62
N PRO A 184 5.29 2.09 -5.49
CA PRO A 184 4.70 3.41 -5.74
C PRO A 184 5.04 4.43 -4.62
N PRO A 185 4.94 5.74 -4.91
CA PRO A 185 5.21 6.84 -3.99
C PRO A 185 4.08 7.04 -2.96
N ILE A 186 3.85 6.01 -2.14
CA ILE A 186 2.86 6.03 -1.07
C ILE A 186 3.47 6.59 0.22
N ARG A 187 2.70 7.46 0.86
CA ARG A 187 3.07 8.20 2.09
C ARG A 187 1.94 8.31 3.12
N GLN A 188 0.90 7.50 2.98
CA GLN A 188 -0.24 7.46 3.90
C GLN A 188 0.21 6.87 5.25
N ASP A 189 -0.32 7.36 6.38
CA ASP A 189 0.07 6.87 7.71
C ASP A 189 -0.26 5.39 7.90
N ALA A 190 -1.37 4.92 7.33
CA ALA A 190 -1.75 3.51 7.36
C ALA A 190 -0.77 2.60 6.58
N LYS A 191 -0.02 3.16 5.63
CA LYS A 191 1.02 2.46 4.89
C LYS A 191 1.95 3.46 4.23
N THR A 192 3.19 3.59 4.71
CA THR A 192 4.25 4.34 4.03
C THR A 192 5.18 3.39 3.28
N LEU A 193 5.57 3.75 2.05
CA LEU A 193 6.56 2.99 1.29
C LEU A 193 7.83 3.80 1.04
N TRP A 194 7.71 5.09 0.76
CA TRP A 194 8.86 5.91 0.41
C TRP A 194 9.32 6.74 1.59
N ASP A 195 10.63 6.86 1.74
CA ASP A 195 11.25 7.86 2.61
C ASP A 195 10.76 9.27 2.24
N GLU A 196 10.46 10.07 3.26
CA GLU A 196 9.86 11.39 3.09
C GLU A 196 10.72 12.31 2.21
N THR A 197 12.05 12.26 2.36
CA THR A 197 12.95 13.11 1.57
C THR A 197 12.97 12.70 0.09
N CYS A 198 12.75 11.41 -0.19
CA CYS A 198 12.59 10.91 -1.56
C CYS A 198 11.24 11.31 -2.16
N TRP A 199 10.16 11.16 -1.40
CA TRP A 199 8.82 11.55 -1.82
C TRP A 199 8.75 13.05 -2.13
N GLN A 200 9.27 13.91 -1.24
CA GLN A 200 9.29 15.36 -1.41
C GLN A 200 10.04 15.78 -2.69
N LYS A 201 11.22 15.22 -2.97
CA LYS A 201 11.97 15.53 -4.20
C LYS A 201 11.24 15.04 -5.45
N TYR A 202 10.74 13.81 -5.41
CA TYR A 202 10.03 13.23 -6.55
C TYR A 202 8.78 14.04 -6.90
N THR A 203 7.94 14.36 -5.91
CA THR A 203 6.73 15.18 -6.08
C THR A 203 7.08 16.58 -6.58
N LEU A 204 8.19 17.17 -6.13
CA LEU A 204 8.66 18.44 -6.66
C LEU A 204 9.08 18.31 -8.13
N TRP A 205 9.64 17.18 -8.57
CA TRP A 205 10.03 17.00 -9.97
C TRP A 205 8.79 16.81 -10.85
N LEU A 206 7.79 16.07 -10.37
CA LEU A 206 6.48 15.99 -11.03
C LEU A 206 5.89 17.38 -11.28
N ARG A 207 5.95 18.25 -10.25
CA ARG A 207 5.48 19.64 -10.36
C ARG A 207 6.29 20.47 -11.35
N GLN A 208 7.61 20.39 -11.28
CA GLN A 208 8.47 21.24 -12.11
C GLN A 208 8.52 20.76 -13.56
N TYR A 209 8.42 19.47 -13.84
CA TYR A 209 8.44 18.88 -15.19
C TYR A 209 7.04 18.46 -15.69
N ARG A 210 5.99 19.10 -15.18
CA ARG A 210 4.59 18.82 -15.57
C ARG A 210 4.26 19.10 -17.05
N ASP A 211 5.14 19.78 -17.77
CA ASP A 211 5.11 19.99 -19.22
C ASP A 211 5.70 18.81 -20.03
N VAL A 212 6.49 17.95 -19.38
CA VAL A 212 7.21 16.82 -19.95
C VAL A 212 6.60 15.48 -19.53
N ILE A 213 6.33 15.31 -18.23
CA ILE A 213 5.87 14.04 -17.66
C ILE A 213 4.38 13.84 -17.99
N ILE A 214 4.05 12.68 -18.56
CA ILE A 214 2.68 12.35 -18.99
C ILE A 214 1.96 11.44 -17.99
N SER A 215 2.68 10.54 -17.32
CA SER A 215 2.13 9.59 -16.35
C SER A 215 3.24 8.89 -15.58
N SER A 216 2.87 8.30 -14.44
CA SER A 216 3.73 7.39 -13.67
C SER A 216 3.04 6.05 -13.47
N HIS A 217 3.76 4.93 -13.62
CA HIS A 217 3.23 3.57 -13.54
C HIS A 217 4.01 2.72 -12.54
N TYR A 218 3.29 2.01 -11.67
CA TYR A 218 3.87 1.20 -10.60
C TYR A 218 3.09 -0.12 -10.40
N GLY A 219 3.65 -1.03 -9.60
CA GLY A 219 3.05 -2.31 -9.23
C GLY A 219 3.05 -2.51 -7.71
N HIS A 220 3.71 -3.58 -7.25
CA HIS A 220 3.92 -3.96 -5.85
C HIS A 220 2.68 -4.45 -5.07
N PHE A 221 1.64 -3.63 -4.97
CA PHE A 221 0.50 -3.93 -4.10
C PHE A 221 -0.45 -5.00 -4.64
N ASN A 222 -0.35 -5.33 -5.92
CA ASN A 222 -1.26 -6.25 -6.61
C ASN A 222 -2.73 -5.77 -6.68
N TYR A 223 -3.08 -4.59 -6.14
CA TYR A 223 -4.41 -3.99 -6.22
C TYR A 223 -4.49 -2.90 -7.31
N ASP A 224 -5.61 -2.84 -8.02
CA ASP A 224 -5.87 -1.84 -9.06
C ASP A 224 -6.33 -0.50 -8.46
N HIS A 225 -5.48 0.52 -8.51
CA HIS A 225 -5.87 1.87 -8.11
C HIS A 225 -4.98 2.95 -8.74
N PHE A 226 -5.24 4.19 -8.37
CA PHE A 226 -4.41 5.34 -8.72
C PHE A 226 -4.24 6.23 -7.49
N LEU A 227 -3.19 7.05 -7.52
CA LEU A 227 -2.87 8.03 -6.49
C LEU A 227 -2.90 9.43 -7.09
N LEU A 228 -3.24 10.41 -6.26
CA LEU A 228 -3.03 11.82 -6.55
C LEU A 228 -1.91 12.34 -5.63
N GLN A 229 -0.80 12.78 -6.23
CA GLN A 229 0.21 13.55 -5.53
C GLN A 229 -0.23 15.02 -5.49
N ASP A 230 -0.44 15.55 -4.29
CA ASP A 230 -0.82 16.95 -4.09
C ASP A 230 0.42 17.81 -3.81
N PHE A 231 0.63 18.85 -4.63
CA PHE A 231 1.77 19.74 -4.49
C PHE A 231 1.64 20.74 -3.33
N GLU A 232 0.47 20.85 -2.68
CA GLU A 232 0.33 21.57 -1.41
C GLU A 232 1.02 20.85 -0.24
N ASP A 233 1.22 19.54 -0.36
CA ASP A 233 1.88 18.70 0.65
C ASP A 233 3.41 18.78 0.60
N LEU A 234 3.95 19.55 -0.35
CA LEU A 234 5.38 19.83 -0.39
C LEU A 234 5.77 20.72 0.80
N ASP A 235 6.85 20.36 1.48
CA ASP A 235 7.40 21.19 2.55
C ASP A 235 7.98 22.49 2.01
N ASP A 236 7.90 23.57 2.80
CA ASP A 236 8.48 24.85 2.41
C ASP A 236 10.00 24.78 2.26
N ASP A 237 10.68 23.98 3.08
CA ASP A 237 12.11 23.72 2.91
C ASP A 237 12.39 23.01 1.57
N ALA A 238 11.61 21.99 1.21
CA ALA A 238 11.76 21.28 -0.06
C ALA A 238 11.53 22.22 -1.25
N LYS A 239 10.52 23.10 -1.17
CA LYS A 239 10.26 24.15 -2.17
C LYS A 239 11.41 25.16 -2.29
N ASP A 240 12.18 25.36 -1.23
CA ASP A 240 13.37 26.22 -1.18
C ASP A 240 14.69 25.48 -1.51
N GLY A 241 14.62 24.20 -1.89
CA GLY A 241 15.80 23.42 -2.27
C GLY A 241 16.61 22.97 -1.07
N ARG A 242 15.96 22.78 0.07
CA ARG A 242 16.55 22.35 1.34
C ARG A 242 15.83 21.13 1.87
N MET A 243 16.57 20.15 2.38
CA MET A 243 16.00 19.01 3.08
C MET A 243 16.79 18.72 4.33
N GLU A 244 16.06 18.41 5.40
CA GLU A 244 16.70 17.89 6.60
C GLU A 244 17.00 16.41 6.42
N TYR A 245 18.21 16.03 6.77
CA TYR A 245 18.53 14.63 6.93
C TYR A 245 18.04 14.23 8.32
N LEU A 246 16.90 13.55 8.35
CA LEU A 246 16.42 12.91 9.55
C LEU A 246 17.24 11.64 9.72
N LEU A 247 18.27 11.68 10.58
CA LEU A 247 18.73 10.46 11.25
C LEU A 247 17.54 9.99 12.09
N ALA A 248 16.60 9.27 11.48
CA ALA A 248 15.69 8.48 12.24
C ALA A 248 16.58 7.61 13.13
N ASN A 249 16.44 7.73 14.45
CA ASN A 249 16.79 6.64 15.33
C ASN A 249 15.93 5.47 14.84
N LYS A 250 16.44 4.69 13.88
CA LYS A 250 15.95 3.35 13.56
C LYS A 250 16.15 2.55 14.84
N THR A 251 15.27 2.76 15.82
CA THR A 251 15.13 1.85 16.95
C THR A 251 14.92 0.51 16.31
N THR A 252 15.84 -0.40 16.57
CA THR A 252 15.81 -1.81 16.21
C THR A 252 14.61 -2.47 16.86
N THR A 253 13.40 -2.14 16.43
CA THR A 253 12.34 -3.14 16.34
C THR A 253 12.79 -4.06 15.22
N SER A 254 13.17 -5.27 15.60
CA SER A 254 13.68 -6.31 14.72
C SER A 254 12.90 -6.34 13.41
N ALA A 255 13.63 -6.19 12.30
CA ALA A 255 13.12 -6.30 10.94
C ALA A 255 12.32 -7.61 10.69
N SER A 256 12.49 -8.63 11.55
CA SER A 256 11.81 -9.92 11.48
C SER A 256 10.31 -9.89 11.76
N GLU A 257 9.75 -8.87 12.39
CA GLU A 257 8.30 -8.85 12.70
C GLU A 257 7.45 -8.06 11.67
N GLN A 258 8.06 -7.14 10.91
CA GLN A 258 7.40 -6.48 9.79
C GLN A 258 7.60 -7.22 8.46
N ASP A 259 8.64 -8.05 8.32
CA ASP A 259 8.91 -8.82 7.09
C ASP A 259 7.84 -9.91 6.82
N ASN A 260 7.11 -10.35 7.84
CA ASN A 260 6.14 -11.46 7.73
C ASN A 260 4.67 -11.01 7.53
N LEU A 261 4.37 -9.70 7.53
CA LEU A 261 3.02 -9.19 7.29
C LEU A 261 2.91 -8.66 5.85
N HIS A 262 2.48 -9.58 4.98
CA HIS A 262 2.04 -9.47 3.58
C HIS A 262 2.08 -8.08 2.89
N ALA A 263 2.42 -8.09 1.59
CA ALA A 263 2.14 -7.03 0.61
C ALA A 263 0.64 -6.66 0.45
N ALA A 264 -0.23 -7.20 1.30
CA ALA A 264 -1.63 -6.83 1.39
C ALA A 264 -1.75 -5.44 2.01
N VAL A 265 -2.60 -4.62 1.38
CA VAL A 265 -2.91 -3.28 1.84
C VAL A 265 -4.00 -3.42 2.91
N SER A 266 -3.82 -2.80 4.08
CA SER A 266 -4.82 -2.79 5.14
C SER A 266 -6.11 -2.10 4.69
N SER A 267 -7.23 -2.41 5.34
CA SER A 267 -8.48 -1.67 5.12
C SER A 267 -8.32 -0.17 5.35
N ASP A 268 -7.47 0.19 6.33
CA ASP A 268 -7.27 1.56 6.79
C ASP A 268 -6.64 2.43 5.71
N TYR A 269 -5.70 1.89 4.92
CA TYR A 269 -5.14 2.60 3.78
C TYR A 269 -6.21 3.07 2.80
N TRP A 270 -7.19 2.21 2.49
CA TRP A 270 -8.26 2.57 1.56
C TRP A 270 -9.17 3.64 2.14
N LEU A 271 -9.46 3.56 3.44
CA LEU A 271 -10.28 4.54 4.14
C LEU A 271 -9.58 5.91 4.25
N GLU A 272 -8.29 5.92 4.54
CA GLU A 272 -7.45 7.12 4.56
C GLU A 272 -7.39 7.76 3.16
N LEU A 273 -7.11 6.97 2.12
CA LEU A 273 -7.13 7.45 0.73
C LEU A 273 -8.47 8.09 0.36
N ARG A 274 -9.58 7.53 0.84
CA ARG A 274 -10.92 8.09 0.64
C ARG A 274 -11.13 9.38 1.41
N GLU A 275 -10.63 9.45 2.65
CA GLU A 275 -10.69 10.62 3.50
C GLU A 275 -9.93 11.78 2.86
N ASP A 276 -8.69 11.55 2.41
CA ASP A 276 -7.88 12.50 1.64
C ASP A 276 -8.66 13.04 0.43
N TRP A 277 -9.31 12.15 -0.32
CA TRP A 277 -10.08 12.53 -1.50
C TRP A 277 -11.39 13.26 -1.17
N SER A 278 -11.91 13.10 0.05
CA SER A 278 -13.12 13.79 0.51
C SER A 278 -12.89 15.28 0.78
N ASP A 279 -11.64 15.64 1.08
CA ASP A 279 -11.15 17.01 1.34
C ASP A 279 -10.75 17.78 0.08
N LEU A 280 -10.71 17.10 -1.08
CA LEU A 280 -10.45 17.75 -2.36
C LEU A 280 -11.42 18.93 -2.62
N PRO A 281 -10.93 20.04 -3.21
CA PRO A 281 -11.78 21.20 -3.50
C PRO A 281 -13.04 20.80 -4.30
N ARG A 282 -14.21 21.31 -3.89
CA ARG A 282 -15.48 20.99 -4.56
C ARG A 282 -15.84 22.03 -5.63
N PRO A 283 -16.22 21.61 -6.85
CA PRO A 283 -16.73 22.53 -7.85
C PRO A 283 -18.10 23.10 -7.45
N PRO A 284 -18.44 24.33 -7.86
CA PRO A 284 -19.80 24.83 -7.73
C PRO A 284 -20.83 23.91 -8.43
N LYS A 285 -22.03 23.75 -7.86
CA LYS A 285 -23.07 22.82 -8.38
C LYS A 285 -23.47 23.04 -9.85
N SER A 286 -23.20 24.23 -10.40
CA SER A 286 -23.53 24.62 -11.77
C SER A 286 -22.39 24.38 -12.77
N MET A 287 -21.23 23.89 -12.31
CA MET A 287 -19.99 23.92 -13.07
C MET A 287 -19.62 22.53 -13.59
N ALA A 288 -19.58 22.39 -14.91
CA ALA A 288 -18.74 21.41 -15.58
C ALA A 288 -17.29 21.92 -15.63
N TRP A 289 -16.33 21.00 -15.72
CA TRP A 289 -14.93 21.37 -15.89
C TRP A 289 -14.74 22.14 -17.21
N PRO A 290 -14.07 23.30 -17.24
CA PRO A 290 -13.92 24.10 -18.46
C PRO A 290 -13.09 23.38 -19.53
N GLU A 291 -13.58 23.32 -20.76
CA GLU A 291 -12.90 22.69 -21.89
C GLU A 291 -12.16 23.71 -22.77
N SER A 292 -12.50 25.01 -22.68
CA SER A 292 -11.80 26.09 -23.42
C SER A 292 -11.53 27.36 -22.58
N GLU A 293 -10.60 28.21 -23.03
CA GLU A 293 -10.34 29.51 -22.38
C GLU A 293 -11.56 30.43 -22.43
N SER A 294 -12.26 30.43 -23.57
CA SER A 294 -13.50 31.16 -23.75
C SER A 294 -14.54 30.77 -22.71
N GLU A 295 -14.68 29.50 -22.33
CA GLU A 295 -15.67 29.05 -21.35
C GLU A 295 -15.43 29.55 -19.92
N VAL A 296 -14.22 29.99 -19.60
CA VAL A 296 -13.92 30.64 -18.32
C VAL A 296 -14.50 32.07 -18.29
N ASP A 297 -14.63 32.70 -19.47
CA ASP A 297 -15.03 34.10 -19.67
C ASP A 297 -16.35 34.32 -20.47
N VAL A 298 -17.03 33.27 -20.95
CA VAL A 298 -18.34 33.40 -21.63
C VAL A 298 -19.42 33.75 -20.59
N VAL A 299 -19.75 35.04 -20.47
CA VAL A 299 -21.06 35.66 -20.76
C VAL A 299 -21.00 37.19 -20.49
N SER A 300 -21.57 37.92 -21.44
CA SER A 300 -21.94 39.34 -21.58
C SER A 300 -21.85 40.31 -20.37
N LYS A 301 -21.47 41.57 -20.67
CA LYS A 301 -21.41 42.74 -19.75
C LYS A 301 -22.77 43.17 -19.11
N LYS A 302 -23.83 42.36 -19.24
CA LYS A 302 -25.17 42.64 -18.74
C LYS A 302 -25.68 41.47 -17.90
N ASP A 303 -25.21 41.26 -16.67
CA ASP A 303 -25.83 40.27 -15.77
C ASP A 303 -25.75 40.64 -14.28
N GLY A 304 -26.80 40.22 -13.55
CA GLY A 304 -27.10 40.58 -12.16
C GLY A 304 -26.19 39.98 -11.07
N SER A 305 -26.51 40.27 -9.80
CA SER A 305 -25.66 39.95 -8.63
C SER A 305 -25.36 38.45 -8.45
N ALA A 306 -26.28 37.56 -8.86
CA ALA A 306 -26.13 36.11 -8.76
C ALA A 306 -25.02 35.55 -9.66
N ALA A 307 -24.93 36.02 -10.92
CA ALA A 307 -23.89 35.61 -11.86
C ALA A 307 -22.49 36.00 -11.37
N LYS A 308 -22.36 37.20 -10.78
CA LYS A 308 -21.10 37.66 -10.16
C LYS A 308 -20.68 36.81 -8.96
N LYS A 309 -21.63 36.32 -8.15
CA LYS A 309 -21.36 35.41 -7.02
C LYS A 309 -20.87 34.05 -7.50
N GLU A 310 -21.50 33.49 -8.53
CA GLU A 310 -21.08 32.19 -9.09
C GLU A 310 -19.69 32.27 -9.74
N ARG A 311 -19.41 33.35 -10.48
CA ARG A 311 -18.06 33.62 -11.03
C ARG A 311 -16.98 33.65 -9.95
N ARG A 312 -17.26 34.29 -8.80
CA ARG A 312 -16.33 34.33 -7.67
C ARG A 312 -16.08 32.94 -7.10
N LYS A 313 -17.12 32.09 -6.97
CA LYS A 313 -16.95 30.70 -6.51
C LYS A 313 -16.12 29.89 -7.50
N ARG A 314 -16.40 29.99 -8.81
CA ARG A 314 -15.63 29.33 -9.87
C ARG A 314 -14.16 29.72 -9.84
N LYS A 315 -13.87 31.02 -9.77
CA LYS A 315 -12.48 31.51 -9.66
C LYS A 315 -11.80 31.01 -8.38
N LYS A 316 -12.51 30.95 -7.24
CA LYS A 316 -11.97 30.41 -5.99
C LYS A 316 -11.67 28.91 -6.10
N PHE A 317 -12.57 28.14 -6.69
CA PHE A 317 -12.37 26.71 -6.94
C PHE A 317 -11.16 26.47 -7.85
N LEU A 318 -11.13 27.10 -9.03
CA LEU A 318 -10.00 26.99 -9.97
C LEU A 318 -8.67 27.35 -9.31
N LYS A 319 -8.64 28.40 -8.46
CA LYS A 319 -7.43 28.73 -7.70
C LYS A 319 -7.00 27.59 -6.77
N LYS A 320 -7.94 26.94 -6.08
CA LYS A 320 -7.65 25.85 -5.13
C LYS A 320 -7.09 24.59 -5.78
N VAL A 321 -7.50 24.30 -7.02
CA VAL A 321 -7.01 23.12 -7.76
C VAL A 321 -5.78 23.43 -8.61
N GLY A 322 -5.21 24.63 -8.55
CA GLY A 322 -4.04 24.99 -9.36
C GLY A 322 -4.37 25.39 -10.80
N GLY A 323 -5.57 25.90 -11.06
CA GLY A 323 -6.01 26.42 -12.36
C GLY A 323 -7.02 25.50 -13.07
N ARG A 324 -7.33 25.82 -14.33
CA ARG A 324 -8.28 25.03 -15.13
C ARG A 324 -7.78 23.63 -15.47
N TYR A 325 -6.50 23.34 -15.29
CA TYR A 325 -5.94 22.04 -15.63
C TYR A 325 -5.62 21.20 -14.40
N ALA A 326 -6.04 21.64 -13.22
CA ALA A 326 -5.73 20.95 -11.97
C ALA A 326 -4.21 20.80 -11.70
N GLU A 327 -3.37 21.77 -12.09
CA GLU A 327 -1.89 21.70 -12.01
C GLU A 327 -1.35 21.65 -10.57
N ARG A 328 -2.22 21.63 -9.55
CA ARG A 328 -1.87 21.29 -8.16
C ARG A 328 -1.55 19.80 -7.98
N PHE A 329 -2.06 18.95 -8.85
CA PHE A 329 -1.98 17.51 -8.67
C PHE A 329 -1.14 16.85 -9.77
N ALA A 330 -0.58 15.69 -9.47
CA ALA A 330 -0.13 14.71 -10.45
C ALA A 330 -0.78 13.36 -10.14
N ALA A 331 -0.88 12.49 -11.15
CA ALA A 331 -1.49 11.18 -11.01
C ALA A 331 -0.46 10.07 -11.25
N SER A 332 -0.55 9.02 -10.44
CA SER A 332 0.23 7.79 -10.60
C SER A 332 -0.71 6.58 -10.63
N PHE A 333 -0.47 5.65 -11.56
CA PHE A 333 -1.28 4.44 -11.72
C PHE A 333 -0.58 3.24 -11.10
N ILE A 334 -1.32 2.48 -10.29
CA ILE A 334 -0.85 1.25 -9.66
C ILE A 334 -1.62 0.10 -10.31
N SER A 335 -0.87 -0.80 -10.94
CA SER A 335 -1.45 -1.94 -11.64
C SER A 335 -1.54 -3.13 -10.70
N ALA A 336 -2.65 -3.86 -10.81
CA ALA A 336 -2.76 -5.18 -10.21
C ALA A 336 -1.78 -6.16 -10.87
N SER A 337 -1.45 -7.25 -10.16
CA SER A 337 -0.36 -8.14 -10.59
C SER A 337 -0.84 -9.24 -11.52
N VAL A 338 0.10 -9.80 -12.29
CA VAL A 338 -0.08 -11.04 -13.04
C VAL A 338 0.09 -12.26 -12.10
N VAL A 339 0.79 -12.09 -10.97
CA VAL A 339 1.00 -13.14 -9.96
C VAL A 339 -0.23 -13.24 -9.06
N PRO A 340 -0.76 -14.45 -8.80
CA PRO A 340 -2.08 -14.61 -8.21
C PRO A 340 -2.09 -14.46 -6.68
N ASN A 341 -1.99 -13.21 -6.21
CA ASN A 341 -2.60 -12.82 -4.92
C ASN A 341 -4.10 -12.52 -5.10
N LEU A 342 -4.45 -11.97 -6.26
CA LEU A 342 -5.81 -11.81 -6.78
C LEU A 342 -5.92 -12.55 -8.11
N PHE A 343 -6.96 -12.26 -8.91
CA PHE A 343 -6.94 -12.71 -10.29
C PHE A 343 -5.82 -12.02 -11.08
N PRO A 344 -5.01 -12.77 -11.86
CA PRO A 344 -3.98 -12.19 -12.73
C PRO A 344 -4.56 -11.11 -13.62
N THR A 345 -3.87 -9.97 -13.74
CA THR A 345 -4.35 -8.85 -14.55
C THR A 345 -3.30 -8.27 -15.49
N ILE A 346 -3.75 -7.62 -16.56
CA ILE A 346 -2.92 -6.85 -17.49
C ILE A 346 -3.68 -5.58 -17.85
N ARG A 347 -2.98 -4.45 -17.96
CA ARG A 347 -3.56 -3.16 -18.37
C ARG A 347 -2.98 -2.72 -19.71
N VAL A 348 -3.84 -2.26 -20.62
CA VAL A 348 -3.45 -1.68 -21.91
C VAL A 348 -3.86 -0.22 -21.91
N PHE A 349 -2.90 0.69 -22.06
CA PHE A 349 -3.15 2.12 -22.17
C PHE A 349 -3.21 2.55 -23.64
N GLU A 350 -4.16 3.42 -23.96
CA GLU A 350 -4.23 4.10 -25.25
C GLU A 350 -3.91 5.58 -25.07
N TYR A 351 -3.21 6.15 -26.05
CA TYR A 351 -2.77 7.54 -26.03
C TYR A 351 -2.98 8.21 -27.39
N ASN A 352 -3.05 9.52 -27.39
CA ASN A 352 -3.31 10.31 -28.59
C ASN A 352 -2.10 10.31 -29.53
N THR A 353 -2.23 9.70 -30.69
CA THR A 353 -1.19 9.64 -31.73
C THR A 353 -1.31 10.76 -32.77
N THR A 354 -2.28 11.67 -32.64
CA THR A 354 -2.46 12.79 -33.58
C THR A 354 -1.18 13.63 -33.67
N GLY A 355 -0.64 13.79 -34.87
CA GLY A 355 0.62 14.53 -35.10
C GLY A 355 1.89 13.69 -34.89
N LEU A 356 1.76 12.39 -34.61
CA LEU A 356 2.85 11.40 -34.73
C LEU A 356 2.78 10.77 -36.12
N GLU A 357 2.98 11.55 -37.19
CA GLU A 357 3.15 10.94 -38.52
C GLU A 357 4.47 10.15 -38.57
N PRO A 358 4.52 9.02 -39.30
CA PRO A 358 5.75 8.23 -39.42
C PRO A 358 6.80 9.06 -40.18
N CYS A 359 7.68 9.73 -39.44
CA CYS A 359 8.88 10.28 -40.05
C CYS A 359 9.69 9.14 -40.69
N GLU A 360 10.02 9.31 -41.97
CA GLU A 360 10.88 8.41 -42.74
C GLU A 360 12.15 8.06 -41.95
N LYS A 361 12.60 6.81 -42.13
CA LYS A 361 13.85 6.27 -41.57
C LYS A 361 15.05 7.11 -42.04
N HIS A 362 15.38 8.17 -41.32
CA HIS A 362 16.65 8.87 -41.48
C HIS A 362 17.22 9.31 -40.14
N GLY A 363 18.41 8.79 -39.86
CA GLY A 363 19.24 9.11 -38.72
C GLY A 363 19.23 8.01 -37.66
N THR A 364 20.36 7.32 -37.52
CA THR A 364 20.75 6.71 -36.25
C THR A 364 20.37 7.66 -35.11
N PRO A 365 19.71 7.20 -34.03
CA PRO A 365 19.47 8.07 -32.88
C PRO A 365 20.83 8.63 -32.47
N ASP A 366 20.98 9.95 -32.52
CA ASP A 366 22.11 10.63 -31.90
C ASP A 366 21.94 10.38 -30.41
N THR A 367 22.47 9.25 -29.94
CA THR A 367 22.67 8.98 -28.53
C THR A 367 23.65 10.01 -28.04
N SER A 368 23.15 11.19 -27.67
CA SER A 368 23.89 12.09 -26.81
C SER A 368 24.34 11.25 -25.63
N SER A 369 25.65 11.07 -25.48
CA SER A 369 26.22 10.33 -24.37
C SER A 369 25.58 10.84 -23.08
N PRO A 370 25.06 9.96 -22.20
CA PRO A 370 24.54 10.43 -20.93
C PRO A 370 25.65 11.21 -20.25
N ALA A 371 25.33 12.42 -19.78
CA ALA A 371 26.26 13.20 -18.98
C ALA A 371 26.75 12.28 -17.85
N GLN A 372 28.02 11.88 -17.92
CA GLN A 372 28.66 11.22 -16.80
C GLN A 372 28.60 12.23 -15.66
N LEU A 373 27.99 11.82 -14.55
CA LEU A 373 28.20 12.50 -13.29
C LEU A 373 29.68 12.28 -12.95
N GLU A 374 30.53 13.21 -13.39
CA GLU A 374 31.89 13.34 -12.88
C GLU A 374 31.78 13.33 -11.34
N PRO A 375 32.61 12.55 -10.63
CA PRO A 375 32.66 12.64 -9.20
C PRO A 375 33.14 14.05 -8.87
N SER A 376 32.21 14.96 -8.58
CA SER A 376 32.59 16.26 -8.06
C SER A 376 33.31 16.04 -6.74
N ASP A 377 34.44 16.72 -6.57
CA ASP A 377 35.24 16.78 -5.35
C ASP A 377 34.36 17.21 -4.17
N TYR A 378 33.69 16.25 -3.53
CA TYR A 378 33.05 16.45 -2.26
C TYR A 378 34.09 16.13 -1.20
N GLU A 379 34.82 17.17 -0.79
CA GLU A 379 35.76 17.13 0.31
C GLU A 379 35.15 16.39 1.51
N GLY A 380 35.89 15.43 2.03
CA GLY A 380 35.54 14.69 3.23
C GLY A 380 35.56 15.61 4.44
N GLU A 381 34.44 16.24 4.77
CA GLU A 381 34.24 16.78 6.12
C GLU A 381 34.08 15.60 7.10
N VAL A 382 35.10 15.41 7.94
CA VAL A 382 35.04 14.60 9.16
C VAL A 382 33.96 15.19 10.06
N ILE A 383 32.85 14.46 10.25
CA ILE A 383 31.73 14.90 11.08
C ILE A 383 32.14 14.80 12.55
N THR A 384 32.58 15.93 13.10
CA THR A 384 32.55 16.17 14.55
C THR A 384 31.11 16.48 14.95
N ARG A 385 30.63 15.86 16.04
CA ARG A 385 29.27 16.04 16.58
C ARG A 385 28.95 17.53 16.80
N LYS A 386 28.01 18.11 16.01
CA LYS A 386 26.92 19.04 16.43
C LYS A 386 26.22 19.77 15.24
N LYS A 387 24.89 19.83 15.32
CA LYS A 387 23.84 20.58 14.56
C LYS A 387 23.20 19.91 13.34
N HIS A 388 21.86 19.91 13.36
CA HIS A 388 20.93 19.69 12.24
C HIS A 388 21.34 20.53 11.01
N LYS A 389 22.04 19.94 10.05
CA LYS A 389 22.49 20.63 8.83
C LYS A 389 21.53 20.25 7.70
N LYS A 390 20.71 21.22 7.25
CA LYS A 390 19.85 21.04 6.07
C LYS A 390 20.73 20.90 4.82
N HIS A 391 20.54 19.83 4.07
CA HIS A 391 21.18 19.61 2.77
C HIS A 391 20.52 20.49 1.72
N LYS A 392 21.34 21.10 0.85
CA LYS A 392 20.85 21.86 -0.30
C LYS A 392 20.85 21.01 -1.55
N PHE A 393 19.88 21.20 -2.43
CA PHE A 393 19.82 20.57 -3.74
C PHE A 393 19.30 21.56 -4.79
N LYS A 394 19.57 21.26 -6.06
CA LYS A 394 19.17 22.12 -7.18
C LYS A 394 17.71 21.86 -7.56
N ILE A 395 16.88 22.91 -7.55
CA ILE A 395 15.50 22.82 -8.02
C ILE A 395 15.46 23.09 -9.53
N PRO A 396 14.73 22.27 -10.31
CA PRO A 396 14.44 22.57 -11.70
C PRO A 396 13.65 23.85 -11.89
N GLU A 397 13.90 24.55 -12.99
CA GLU A 397 13.02 25.65 -13.40
C GLU A 397 11.62 25.11 -13.74
N PRO A 398 10.57 25.83 -13.32
CA PRO A 398 9.21 25.50 -13.72
C PRO A 398 9.02 25.68 -15.24
N PRO A 399 7.96 25.10 -15.82
CA PRO A 399 7.56 25.41 -17.18
C PRO A 399 7.27 26.91 -17.31
N SER A 400 7.45 27.45 -18.52
CA SER A 400 7.10 28.84 -18.80
C SER A 400 5.65 29.13 -18.40
N LYS A 401 5.40 30.28 -17.76
CA LYS A 401 4.04 30.72 -17.39
C LYS A 401 3.11 30.91 -18.58
N SER A 402 3.68 31.07 -19.79
CA SER A 402 2.93 31.20 -21.04
C SER A 402 2.75 29.88 -21.80
N ALA A 403 3.44 28.81 -21.38
CA ALA A 403 3.31 27.51 -22.05
C ALA A 403 2.03 26.80 -21.62
N PRO A 404 1.34 26.08 -22.53
CA PRO A 404 0.27 25.18 -22.14
C PRO A 404 0.83 24.06 -21.24
N PRO A 405 0.02 23.46 -20.35
CA PRO A 405 0.49 22.38 -19.50
C PRO A 405 0.76 21.11 -20.34
N GLY A 406 1.46 20.14 -19.75
CA GLY A 406 1.87 18.91 -20.43
C GLY A 406 0.73 17.93 -20.72
N PRO A 407 1.01 16.81 -21.44
CA PRO A 407 -0.02 15.90 -21.95
C PRO A 407 -0.87 15.22 -20.87
N ALA A 408 -0.38 15.16 -19.62
CA ALA A 408 -1.15 14.71 -18.48
C ALA A 408 -2.34 15.63 -18.12
N TYR A 409 -2.27 16.91 -18.49
CA TYR A 409 -3.13 17.96 -17.96
C TYR A 409 -4.14 18.50 -18.97
N SER A 410 -3.73 18.54 -20.24
CA SER A 410 -4.56 19.03 -21.35
C SER A 410 -4.44 18.07 -22.52
N PRO A 411 -5.54 17.75 -23.22
CA PRO A 411 -5.51 16.91 -24.41
C PRO A 411 -4.55 17.47 -25.47
N GLN A 412 -3.56 16.67 -25.83
CA GLN A 412 -2.59 16.93 -26.90
C GLN A 412 -1.98 15.59 -27.35
N THR A 413 -1.02 15.63 -28.27
CA THR A 413 -0.25 14.44 -28.67
C THR A 413 0.38 13.79 -27.44
N LEU A 414 0.32 12.45 -27.35
CA LEU A 414 0.76 11.61 -26.22
C LEU A 414 -0.08 11.70 -24.94
N SER A 415 -1.17 12.47 -24.91
CA SER A 415 -2.11 12.41 -23.78
C SER A 415 -2.74 11.02 -23.67
N LEU A 416 -2.80 10.47 -22.46
CA LEU A 416 -3.50 9.21 -22.20
C LEU A 416 -5.01 9.40 -22.38
N LEU A 417 -5.61 8.55 -23.19
CA LEU A 417 -7.03 8.59 -23.54
C LEU A 417 -7.83 7.65 -22.66
N ARG A 418 -7.39 6.40 -22.54
CA ARG A 418 -8.07 5.39 -21.72
C ARG A 418 -7.13 4.26 -21.36
N TYR A 419 -7.58 3.40 -20.47
CA TYR A 419 -7.02 2.07 -20.37
C TYR A 419 -8.12 1.01 -20.30
N THR A 420 -7.81 -0.15 -20.86
CA THR A 420 -8.60 -1.36 -20.68
C THR A 420 -7.90 -2.26 -19.67
N GLN A 421 -8.60 -2.60 -18.59
CA GLN A 421 -8.13 -3.55 -17.59
C GLN A 421 -8.61 -4.95 -17.99
N TYR A 422 -7.68 -5.90 -18.09
CA TYR A 422 -7.98 -7.31 -18.31
C TYR A 422 -7.71 -8.12 -17.05
N TYR A 423 -8.44 -9.22 -16.85
CA TYR A 423 -8.17 -10.19 -15.79
C TYR A 423 -8.41 -11.63 -16.25
N ALA A 424 -7.73 -12.58 -15.64
CA ALA A 424 -7.95 -14.01 -15.84
C ALA A 424 -8.61 -14.60 -14.60
N ASN A 425 -9.87 -15.02 -14.71
CA ASN A 425 -10.59 -15.67 -13.61
C ASN A 425 -10.09 -17.11 -13.44
N ILE A 426 -8.99 -17.29 -12.71
CA ILE A 426 -8.36 -18.60 -12.51
C ILE A 426 -9.28 -19.59 -11.78
N THR A 427 -10.21 -19.12 -10.94
CA THR A 427 -11.24 -19.99 -10.33
C THR A 427 -12.11 -20.65 -11.41
N HIS A 428 -12.55 -19.88 -12.41
CA HIS A 428 -13.35 -20.39 -13.51
C HIS A 428 -12.52 -21.22 -14.50
N ILE A 429 -11.26 -20.83 -14.73
CA ILE A 429 -10.35 -21.52 -15.66
C ILE A 429 -9.98 -22.90 -15.10
N ASN A 430 -9.60 -23.00 -13.83
CA ASN A 430 -9.19 -24.28 -13.23
C ASN A 430 -10.35 -25.29 -13.19
N ASN A 431 -11.61 -24.83 -13.09
CA ASN A 431 -12.79 -25.68 -13.27
C ASN A 431 -12.92 -26.86 -12.28
N ASP A 432 -12.21 -26.82 -11.14
CA ASP A 432 -12.09 -27.93 -10.17
C ASP A 432 -12.89 -27.73 -8.86
N PHE A 433 -14.14 -27.30 -8.93
CA PHE A 433 -15.02 -27.27 -7.75
C PHE A 433 -16.30 -28.07 -7.99
N LEU A 434 -16.64 -28.97 -7.06
CA LEU A 434 -17.87 -29.76 -7.11
C LEU A 434 -19.09 -28.84 -7.27
N ALA A 435 -19.85 -29.03 -8.34
CA ALA A 435 -21.26 -28.70 -8.35
C ALA A 435 -21.93 -29.59 -7.29
N SER A 436 -22.56 -28.96 -6.30
CA SER A 436 -23.26 -29.61 -5.18
C SER A 436 -24.00 -30.88 -5.62
N ARG A 437 -23.46 -32.05 -5.26
CA ARG A 437 -24.19 -33.32 -5.24
C ARG A 437 -24.06 -33.93 -3.85
N SER A 438 -25.22 -34.04 -3.20
CA SER A 438 -25.57 -34.83 -2.01
C SER A 438 -24.49 -34.96 -0.93
N VAL A 439 -24.75 -34.24 0.17
CA VAL A 439 -24.22 -34.49 1.51
C VAL A 439 -24.52 -35.94 1.87
N ASP A 440 -23.48 -36.74 2.02
CA ASP A 440 -23.35 -37.83 3.00
C ASP A 440 -21.98 -38.51 2.76
N GLU A 441 -20.98 -38.18 3.58
CA GLU A 441 -19.95 -39.10 4.12
C GLU A 441 -18.76 -38.36 4.79
N ALA A 442 -18.55 -38.78 6.04
CA ALA A 442 -17.53 -38.60 7.08
C ALA A 442 -16.25 -37.72 6.90
N VAL A 443 -15.97 -36.96 7.98
CA VAL A 443 -14.83 -37.02 8.94
C VAL A 443 -13.42 -37.41 8.46
N GLU A 444 -12.42 -36.73 9.06
CA GLU A 444 -10.96 -36.96 9.07
C GLU A 444 -10.14 -36.39 7.87
N ASP A 445 -9.60 -35.18 8.04
CA ASP A 445 -8.17 -34.99 8.29
C ASP A 445 -7.92 -33.51 8.65
N GLY A 446 -7.28 -33.29 9.79
CA GLY A 446 -7.13 -31.98 10.40
C GLY A 446 -5.66 -31.65 10.55
N LEU A 447 -5.05 -31.10 9.51
CA LEU A 447 -3.78 -30.34 9.56
C LEU A 447 -3.53 -29.67 8.19
N SER A 448 -3.81 -28.37 8.12
CA SER A 448 -3.30 -27.35 7.15
C SER A 448 -4.30 -26.21 6.85
N ALA A 449 -5.53 -26.27 7.37
CA ALA A 449 -6.57 -25.26 7.10
C ALA A 449 -6.41 -23.88 7.80
N ARG A 450 -5.23 -23.56 8.38
CA ARG A 450 -5.03 -22.27 9.09
C ARG A 450 -4.53 -21.12 8.21
N LYS A 451 -4.22 -21.35 6.92
CA LYS A 451 -3.75 -20.31 5.98
C LYS A 451 -4.70 -20.08 4.77
N TRP A 452 -5.87 -20.69 4.76
CA TRP A 452 -6.84 -20.58 3.66
C TRP A 452 -8.05 -19.73 4.10
N ASN A 453 -8.22 -18.55 3.50
CA ASN A 453 -9.49 -17.82 3.62
C ASN A 453 -10.51 -18.50 2.69
N GLU A 454 -11.44 -19.24 3.29
CA GLU A 454 -12.40 -20.06 2.57
C GLU A 454 -13.30 -19.26 1.62
N GLY A 455 -13.50 -17.96 1.86
CA GLY A 455 -14.28 -17.07 1.00
C GLY A 455 -15.59 -17.69 0.49
N LYS A 456 -15.90 -17.48 -0.80
CA LYS A 456 -17.05 -18.08 -1.52
C LYS A 456 -16.99 -19.62 -1.69
N HIS A 457 -15.94 -20.26 -1.18
CA HIS A 457 -15.69 -21.70 -1.25
C HIS A 457 -15.83 -22.40 0.11
N LYS A 458 -16.26 -21.66 1.16
CA LYS A 458 -16.62 -22.22 2.46
C LYS A 458 -17.60 -23.39 2.30
N GLY A 459 -17.17 -24.58 2.74
CA GLY A 459 -17.93 -25.82 2.63
C GLY A 459 -17.79 -26.59 1.30
N LYS A 460 -16.93 -26.16 0.37
CA LYS A 460 -16.58 -26.94 -0.84
C LYS A 460 -15.28 -27.72 -0.59
N LYS A 461 -15.33 -29.05 -0.68
CA LYS A 461 -14.12 -29.88 -0.60
C LYS A 461 -13.34 -29.79 -1.93
N PRO A 462 -12.01 -29.64 -1.91
CA PRO A 462 -11.17 -29.87 -3.08
C PRO A 462 -11.35 -31.31 -3.58
N HIS A 463 -11.02 -31.57 -4.84
CA HIS A 463 -11.01 -32.94 -5.36
C HIS A 463 -10.02 -33.82 -4.57
N ASN A 464 -10.26 -35.14 -4.57
CA ASN A 464 -9.33 -36.13 -4.00
C ASN A 464 -7.95 -36.03 -4.70
N LYS A 465 -6.88 -36.45 -4.01
CA LYS A 465 -5.48 -36.38 -4.52
C LYS A 465 -5.27 -37.03 -5.90
N ASP A 466 -6.16 -37.93 -6.32
CA ASP A 466 -6.08 -38.66 -7.59
C ASP A 466 -6.89 -38.01 -8.75
N HIS A 467 -7.47 -36.84 -8.55
CA HIS A 467 -8.20 -36.12 -9.59
C HIS A 467 -7.25 -35.41 -10.55
N GLU A 468 -7.38 -35.72 -11.84
CA GLU A 468 -6.70 -34.98 -12.90
C GLU A 468 -7.53 -33.74 -13.25
N PRO A 469 -7.02 -32.52 -13.03
CA PRO A 469 -7.77 -31.31 -13.30
C PRO A 469 -8.03 -31.15 -14.80
N GLU A 470 -9.23 -30.72 -15.17
CA GLU A 470 -9.61 -30.39 -16.56
C GLU A 470 -9.76 -28.88 -16.74
N PRO A 471 -8.65 -28.12 -16.76
CA PRO A 471 -8.72 -26.66 -16.86
C PRO A 471 -9.24 -26.25 -18.23
N LYS A 472 -10.13 -25.24 -18.23
CA LYS A 472 -10.55 -24.55 -19.44
C LYS A 472 -9.36 -23.84 -20.07
N LYS A 473 -9.48 -23.51 -21.36
CA LYS A 473 -8.47 -22.73 -22.07
C LYS A 473 -8.23 -21.39 -21.36
N PHE A 474 -6.98 -21.11 -21.01
CA PHE A 474 -6.58 -19.85 -20.39
C PHE A 474 -6.92 -18.65 -21.30
N HIS A 475 -7.60 -17.66 -20.75
CA HIS A 475 -7.96 -16.44 -21.46
C HIS A 475 -8.11 -15.27 -20.47
N PHE A 476 -7.57 -14.11 -20.85
CA PHE A 476 -7.87 -12.84 -20.19
C PHE A 476 -9.17 -12.26 -20.77
N GLN A 477 -10.08 -11.87 -19.89
CA GLN A 477 -11.32 -11.17 -20.26
C GLN A 477 -11.25 -9.70 -19.80
N VAL A 478 -12.00 -8.84 -20.48
CA VAL A 478 -12.10 -7.42 -20.10
C VAL A 478 -12.77 -7.32 -18.73
N HIS A 479 -12.11 -6.65 -17.80
CA HIS A 479 -12.67 -6.30 -16.49
C HIS A 479 -13.49 -5.02 -16.61
N TYR A 480 -12.87 -3.94 -17.10
CA TYR A 480 -13.52 -2.68 -17.44
C TYR A 480 -12.66 -1.87 -18.41
N ASP A 481 -13.30 -0.93 -19.09
CA ASP A 481 -12.65 0.09 -19.92
C ASP A 481 -13.01 1.46 -19.36
N THR A 482 -12.04 2.35 -19.17
CA THR A 482 -12.32 3.64 -18.52
C THR A 482 -13.20 4.57 -19.35
N HIS A 483 -13.22 4.42 -20.68
CA HIS A 483 -13.96 5.29 -21.58
C HIS A 483 -15.46 4.94 -21.61
N ASP A 484 -15.77 3.65 -21.70
CA ASP A 484 -17.15 3.14 -21.76
C ASP A 484 -17.73 2.83 -20.36
N ASP A 485 -17.11 3.36 -19.30
CA ASP A 485 -17.49 3.08 -17.91
C ASP A 485 -18.68 3.91 -17.42
N ASP A 486 -19.73 3.24 -16.99
CA ASP A 486 -20.95 3.88 -16.49
C ASP A 486 -20.77 4.57 -15.13
N VAL A 487 -19.80 4.12 -14.33
CA VAL A 487 -19.52 4.66 -13.00
C VAL A 487 -18.39 5.70 -13.03
N TYR A 488 -17.24 5.37 -13.60
CA TYR A 488 -16.07 6.24 -13.65
C TYR A 488 -16.27 7.38 -14.63
N GLN A 489 -16.93 7.18 -15.77
CA GLN A 489 -17.25 8.24 -16.73
C GLN A 489 -16.01 9.11 -17.08
N LEU A 490 -14.90 8.46 -17.43
CA LEU A 490 -13.62 9.11 -17.75
C LEU A 490 -13.47 9.22 -19.28
N PRO A 491 -13.81 10.36 -19.90
CA PRO A 491 -13.66 10.51 -21.36
C PRO A 491 -12.19 10.48 -21.79
N ASP A 492 -11.30 10.95 -20.91
CA ASP A 492 -9.86 10.92 -21.02
C ASP A 492 -9.23 10.68 -19.63
N LEU A 493 -7.91 10.44 -19.59
CA LEU A 493 -7.15 10.24 -18.35
C LEU A 493 -6.39 11.50 -17.92
N THR A 494 -6.86 12.69 -18.28
CA THR A 494 -6.22 13.93 -17.83
C THR A 494 -6.42 14.16 -16.33
N VAL A 495 -5.46 14.83 -15.69
CA VAL A 495 -5.48 15.11 -14.24
C VAL A 495 -6.81 15.74 -13.78
N PRO A 496 -7.42 16.71 -14.47
CA PRO A 496 -8.77 17.18 -14.17
C PRO A 496 -9.84 16.09 -13.98
N ARG A 497 -9.88 15.10 -14.88
CA ARG A 497 -10.87 14.02 -14.86
C ARG A 497 -10.58 13.03 -13.73
N LEU A 498 -9.31 12.74 -13.48
CA LEU A 498 -8.88 11.90 -12.36
C LEU A 498 -9.17 12.57 -11.00
N VAL A 499 -8.95 13.88 -10.86
CA VAL A 499 -9.30 14.66 -9.66
C VAL A 499 -10.81 14.66 -9.43
N ASP A 500 -11.62 14.79 -10.49
CA ASP A 500 -13.08 14.68 -10.35
C ASP A 500 -13.53 13.27 -9.95
N LEU A 501 -12.91 12.22 -10.50
CA LEU A 501 -13.19 10.85 -10.11
C LEU A 501 -12.81 10.60 -8.64
N ALA A 502 -11.61 10.97 -8.21
CA ALA A 502 -11.16 10.87 -6.82
C ALA A 502 -12.15 11.56 -5.88
N ARG A 503 -12.57 12.79 -6.21
CA ARG A 503 -13.59 13.52 -5.46
C ARG A 503 -14.93 12.77 -5.41
N ARG A 504 -15.40 12.18 -6.52
CA ARG A 504 -16.65 11.39 -6.53
C ARG A 504 -16.52 10.14 -5.66
N ILE A 505 -15.35 9.52 -5.63
CA ILE A 505 -15.03 8.39 -4.74
C ILE A 505 -15.06 8.84 -3.28
N GLY A 506 -14.48 10.01 -2.96
CA GLY A 506 -14.48 10.61 -1.62
C GLY A 506 -15.82 11.22 -1.17
N ASP A 507 -16.76 11.52 -2.08
CA ASP A 507 -18.05 12.18 -1.76
C ASP A 507 -19.02 11.24 -1.01
N PHE A 508 -18.83 11.10 0.30
CA PHE A 508 -19.75 10.40 1.18
C PHE A 508 -20.73 11.37 1.83
N LYS A 509 -22.02 11.01 1.82
CA LYS A 509 -23.06 11.70 2.60
C LYS A 509 -23.62 10.73 3.63
N PRO A 510 -23.28 10.86 4.92
CA PRO A 510 -24.04 10.17 5.96
C PRO A 510 -25.50 10.66 5.88
N ALA A 511 -26.46 9.75 6.02
CA ALA A 511 -27.85 10.14 6.07
C ALA A 511 -28.10 10.91 7.37
N GLU A 512 -28.56 12.16 7.27
CA GLU A 512 -29.10 12.89 8.42
C GLU A 512 -30.41 12.20 8.87
N GLY A 513 -30.47 11.76 10.14
CA GLY A 513 -31.72 11.38 10.80
C GLY A 513 -31.90 9.89 11.14
N ASP A 514 -30.94 9.28 11.85
CA ASP A 514 -31.16 8.04 12.62
C ASP A 514 -30.98 8.28 14.14
N GLU A 515 -31.32 9.50 14.58
CA GLU A 515 -31.67 9.75 15.98
C GLU A 515 -33.17 9.48 16.12
N SER A 516 -33.52 8.58 17.06
CA SER A 516 -34.86 8.11 17.45
C SER A 516 -35.45 6.92 16.68
N ALA A 517 -35.19 5.72 17.22
CA ALA A 517 -36.19 4.66 17.32
C ALA A 517 -35.75 3.65 18.40
N GLU A 518 -36.03 3.98 19.66
CA GLU A 518 -36.11 2.99 20.73
C GLU A 518 -37.32 2.07 20.53
N SER A 519 -37.06 0.77 20.66
CA SER A 519 -37.90 -0.25 21.29
C SER A 519 -39.24 -0.68 20.68
N THR A 520 -39.45 -2.00 20.75
CA THR A 520 -40.70 -2.78 20.62
C THR A 520 -41.23 -2.91 19.17
N SER A 521 -41.59 -4.08 18.66
CA SER A 521 -42.20 -5.25 19.28
C SER A 521 -42.04 -6.48 18.38
N GLU A 522 -42.09 -7.65 19.02
CA GLU A 522 -42.30 -8.97 18.47
C GLU A 522 -43.60 -9.07 17.64
N GLU A 523 -43.67 -10.10 16.78
CA GLU A 523 -44.85 -10.85 16.27
C GLU A 523 -44.67 -11.14 14.77
N GLU A 524 -44.26 -12.36 14.43
CA GLU A 524 -45.08 -13.57 14.19
C GLU A 524 -45.13 -13.89 12.68
N LEU A 525 -44.58 -15.05 12.34
CA LEU A 525 -44.85 -15.76 11.09
C LEU A 525 -46.29 -16.28 11.13
N PRO A 526 -47.00 -16.26 9.98
CA PRO A 526 -47.79 -17.45 9.69
C PRO A 526 -47.63 -17.96 8.26
N SER A 527 -47.85 -19.27 8.21
CA SER A 527 -47.72 -20.27 7.16
C SER A 527 -48.90 -20.38 6.19
N GLU A 528 -48.58 -20.95 5.02
CA GLU A 528 -49.34 -21.89 4.15
C GLU A 528 -50.70 -21.55 3.49
N ASP A 529 -50.67 -21.67 2.15
CA ASP A 529 -51.59 -22.32 1.19
C ASP A 529 -53.12 -22.15 1.25
N ALA A 530 -53.70 -21.67 0.13
CA ALA A 530 -54.36 -22.52 -0.87
C ALA A 530 -55.44 -21.79 -1.75
N SER A 531 -55.31 -22.04 -3.06
CA SER A 531 -56.40 -22.25 -4.04
C SER A 531 -57.19 -21.06 -4.63
N ALA A 532 -57.44 -21.23 -5.94
CA ALA A 532 -58.06 -20.29 -6.86
C ALA A 532 -59.58 -20.49 -7.00
N THR A 533 -60.30 -19.43 -7.38
CA THR A 533 -61.39 -19.43 -8.40
C THR A 533 -62.08 -18.04 -8.48
N GLY A 534 -62.53 -17.62 -9.67
CA GLY A 534 -63.65 -16.66 -9.80
C GLY A 534 -63.40 -15.35 -10.58
N LYS A 535 -63.95 -15.30 -11.80
CA LYS A 535 -63.90 -14.23 -12.83
C LYS A 535 -64.53 -12.85 -12.47
N LYS A 536 -63.88 -11.79 -13.01
CA LYS A 536 -64.38 -10.57 -13.70
C LYS A 536 -65.25 -9.52 -12.95
N LYS A 537 -64.74 -8.28 -12.82
CA LYS A 537 -65.13 -7.08 -13.63
C LYS A 537 -64.42 -5.78 -13.19
N HIS A 538 -64.25 -4.87 -14.15
CA HIS A 538 -63.40 -3.67 -14.18
C HIS A 538 -63.67 -2.60 -13.10
N LYS A 539 -62.58 -2.04 -12.55
CA LYS A 539 -62.52 -0.62 -12.12
C LYS A 539 -61.08 -0.09 -12.19
N LYS A 540 -60.87 0.97 -12.99
CA LYS A 540 -59.63 1.76 -13.09
C LYS A 540 -59.14 2.18 -11.70
N LYS A 541 -57.93 1.77 -11.29
CA LYS A 541 -57.15 2.42 -10.22
C LYS A 541 -55.65 2.40 -10.55
N LYS A 542 -55.03 3.56 -10.35
CA LYS A 542 -53.62 3.90 -10.55
C LYS A 542 -52.67 2.77 -10.08
N LYS A 543 -51.70 2.39 -10.92
CA LYS A 543 -50.52 1.62 -10.50
C LYS A 543 -49.79 2.43 -9.42
N LYS A 544 -49.92 2.02 -8.16
CA LYS A 544 -48.98 2.41 -7.10
C LYS A 544 -47.68 1.66 -7.40
N HIS A 545 -46.65 2.42 -7.76
CA HIS A 545 -45.27 1.93 -7.73
C HIS A 545 -45.00 1.35 -6.34
N GLY A 546 -44.45 0.14 -6.30
CA GLY A 546 -43.86 -0.41 -5.09
C GLY A 546 -42.85 0.60 -4.55
N LYS A 547 -42.93 0.88 -3.25
CA LYS A 547 -41.95 1.73 -2.58
C LYS A 547 -40.58 1.07 -2.77
N PRO A 548 -39.55 1.77 -3.28
CA PRO A 548 -38.20 1.25 -3.27
C PRO A 548 -37.78 1.06 -1.81
N GLY A 549 -37.17 -0.09 -1.52
CA GLY A 549 -36.56 -0.37 -0.23
C GLY A 549 -35.66 0.80 0.19
N ARG A 550 -35.78 1.21 1.44
CA ARG A 550 -35.15 2.38 2.03
C ARG A 550 -33.68 2.07 2.34
N HIS A 551 -32.87 1.78 1.31
CA HIS A 551 -31.42 1.84 1.40
C HIS A 551 -30.98 3.23 0.92
N THR A 552 -30.38 3.97 1.84
CA THR A 552 -29.69 5.23 1.61
C THR A 552 -28.81 5.15 0.34
N LYS A 553 -28.84 6.20 -0.50
CA LYS A 553 -28.11 6.24 -1.78
C LYS A 553 -26.61 6.01 -1.54
N ARG A 554 -26.15 4.78 -1.77
CA ARG A 554 -24.74 4.36 -1.67
C ARG A 554 -23.88 5.15 -2.67
N ASN A 555 -22.66 5.54 -2.27
CA ASN A 555 -21.69 6.15 -3.19
C ASN A 555 -21.20 5.09 -4.19
N ALA A 556 -21.84 4.99 -5.35
CA ALA A 556 -21.52 3.99 -6.36
C ALA A 556 -20.05 4.02 -6.83
N ALA A 557 -19.42 5.20 -6.87
CA ALA A 557 -18.02 5.35 -7.25
C ALA A 557 -17.08 4.68 -6.24
N TRP A 558 -17.31 4.88 -4.93
CA TRP A 558 -16.53 4.23 -3.87
C TRP A 558 -16.60 2.71 -3.91
N TYR A 559 -17.80 2.15 -3.98
CA TYR A 559 -17.97 0.69 -4.02
C TYR A 559 -17.35 0.08 -5.28
N THR A 560 -17.49 0.76 -6.42
CA THR A 560 -16.88 0.30 -7.67
C THR A 560 -15.36 0.39 -7.61
N PHE A 561 -14.81 1.44 -7.00
CA PHE A 561 -13.38 1.60 -6.78
C PHE A 561 -12.79 0.46 -5.96
N ILE A 562 -13.38 0.15 -4.80
CA ILE A 562 -12.91 -0.96 -3.96
C ILE A 562 -13.07 -2.31 -4.67
N ARG A 563 -14.22 -2.57 -5.30
CA ARG A 563 -14.45 -3.83 -6.01
C ARG A 563 -13.42 -4.06 -7.12
N ARG A 564 -13.05 -2.99 -7.83
CA ARG A 564 -12.02 -3.02 -8.88
C ARG A 564 -10.62 -3.17 -8.32
N ALA A 565 -10.29 -2.49 -7.22
CA ALA A 565 -9.01 -2.63 -6.54
C ALA A 565 -8.71 -4.08 -6.18
N PHE A 566 -9.71 -4.81 -5.69
CA PHE A 566 -9.62 -6.23 -5.38
C PHE A 566 -9.92 -7.16 -6.56
N VAL A 567 -9.99 -6.65 -7.80
CA VAL A 567 -10.22 -7.43 -9.02
C VAL A 567 -11.40 -8.41 -8.88
N GLU A 568 -12.53 -7.93 -8.31
CA GLU A 568 -13.75 -8.71 -8.11
C GLU A 568 -13.61 -9.94 -7.18
N THR A 569 -12.51 -10.04 -6.43
CA THR A 569 -12.27 -11.17 -5.52
C THR A 569 -12.95 -11.00 -4.15
N LYS A 570 -13.24 -9.77 -3.72
CA LYS A 570 -14.00 -9.49 -2.49
C LYS A 570 -15.51 -9.49 -2.75
N PRO A 571 -16.32 -10.23 -1.96
CA PRO A 571 -17.77 -10.20 -2.05
C PRO A 571 -18.33 -8.85 -1.59
N VAL A 572 -19.52 -8.50 -2.08
CA VAL A 572 -20.14 -7.20 -1.83
C VAL A 572 -20.44 -7.00 -0.35
N GLU A 573 -20.84 -8.06 0.36
CA GLU A 573 -21.15 -8.05 1.78
C GLU A 573 -19.90 -7.70 2.62
N GLU A 574 -18.74 -8.27 2.28
CA GLU A 574 -17.47 -7.96 2.93
C GLU A 574 -17.02 -6.52 2.63
N ILE A 575 -17.25 -6.05 1.40
CA ILE A 575 -16.98 -4.65 1.05
C ILE A 575 -17.87 -3.71 1.87
N GLU A 576 -19.15 -4.07 2.07
CA GLU A 576 -20.07 -3.29 2.89
C GLU A 576 -19.68 -3.29 4.37
N GLU A 577 -19.24 -4.44 4.90
CA GLU A 577 -18.79 -4.57 6.28
C GLU A 577 -17.54 -3.75 6.56
N GLN A 578 -16.52 -3.86 5.70
CA GLN A 578 -15.22 -3.21 5.89
C GLN A 578 -15.20 -1.75 5.43
N PHE A 579 -15.93 -1.40 4.37
CA PHE A 579 -15.81 -0.11 3.69
C PHE A 579 -17.14 0.66 3.54
N GLY A 580 -18.27 0.09 3.98
CA GLY A 580 -19.60 0.57 3.61
C GLY A 580 -20.09 1.83 4.32
N ALA A 581 -19.56 2.13 5.51
CA ALA A 581 -19.78 3.39 6.23
C ALA A 581 -18.64 3.62 7.22
N LEU A 582 -18.14 4.86 7.32
CA LEU A 582 -17.41 5.34 8.50
C LEU A 582 -18.36 5.24 9.70
N ARG A 583 -18.41 4.08 10.33
CA ARG A 583 -19.18 3.81 11.54
C ARG A 583 -18.42 4.39 12.72
N ARG A 584 -18.58 5.70 12.97
CA ARG A 584 -18.45 6.21 14.34
C ARG A 584 -19.66 5.69 15.11
N TRP A 585 -19.54 4.48 15.66
CA TRP A 585 -20.61 3.85 16.43
C TRP A 585 -20.86 4.64 17.72
N PRO A 586 -22.05 5.27 17.90
CA PRO A 586 -22.33 6.19 19.00
C PRO A 586 -22.13 5.58 20.39
N LEU A 587 -22.14 4.24 20.50
CA LEU A 587 -22.05 3.50 21.76
C LEU A 587 -20.73 2.76 21.98
N VAL A 588 -19.90 2.60 20.94
CA VAL A 588 -18.73 1.70 20.99
C VAL A 588 -17.40 2.45 20.86
N GLY A 589 -17.42 3.64 20.25
CA GLY A 589 -16.27 4.53 20.16
C GLY A 589 -15.09 3.96 19.34
N ASN A 590 -13.87 4.14 19.81
CA ASN A 590 -12.57 3.86 19.17
C ASN A 590 -12.17 2.37 19.15
N ILE A 591 -13.13 1.43 19.22
CA ILE A 591 -12.78 -0.01 19.28
C ILE A 591 -12.07 -0.51 18.03
N THR A 592 -12.37 0.08 16.87
CA THR A 592 -11.69 -0.26 15.61
C THR A 592 -10.27 0.29 15.52
N ASP A 593 -9.89 1.23 16.40
CA ASP A 593 -8.55 1.82 16.43
C ASP A 593 -7.56 0.96 17.23
N ILE A 594 -8.02 -0.16 17.80
CA ILE A 594 -7.23 -1.12 18.55
C ILE A 594 -7.37 -2.48 17.86
N ASP A 595 -6.30 -2.92 17.20
CA ASP A 595 -6.19 -4.27 16.66
C ASP A 595 -6.26 -5.29 17.81
N ALA A 596 -7.12 -6.30 17.67
CA ALA A 596 -7.31 -7.34 18.68
C ALA A 596 -6.15 -8.34 18.75
N GLU A 597 -5.39 -8.51 17.66
CA GLU A 597 -4.21 -9.39 17.61
C GLU A 597 -2.95 -8.68 18.13
N VAL A 598 -2.82 -7.36 17.90
CA VAL A 598 -1.69 -6.54 18.34
C VAL A 598 -2.11 -5.26 19.10
N PRO A 599 -2.82 -5.38 20.23
CA PRO A 599 -3.42 -4.24 20.92
C PRO A 599 -2.39 -3.25 21.48
N ILE A 600 -1.23 -3.74 21.91
CA ILE A 600 -0.15 -2.88 22.45
C ILE A 600 0.45 -2.02 21.34
N LEU A 601 0.70 -2.60 20.17
CA LEU A 601 1.26 -1.87 19.03
C LEU A 601 0.30 -0.79 18.54
N SER A 602 -1.01 -1.10 18.50
CA SER A 602 -2.05 -0.12 18.18
C SER A 602 -2.02 1.08 19.12
N LEU A 603 -1.93 0.84 20.43
CA LEU A 603 -1.82 1.91 21.44
C LEU A 603 -0.51 2.71 21.33
N GLN A 604 0.61 2.07 20.96
CA GLN A 604 1.87 2.75 20.70
C GLN A 604 1.80 3.65 19.46
N ASN A 605 1.11 3.22 18.42
CA ASN A 605 0.90 4.04 17.22
C ASN A 605 -0.01 5.22 17.53
N LEU A 606 -1.11 5.00 18.25
CA LEU A 606 -1.98 6.08 18.72
C LEU A 606 -1.23 7.09 19.60
N ALA A 607 -0.30 6.64 20.45
CA ALA A 607 0.58 7.52 21.23
C ALA A 607 1.50 8.37 20.33
N LYS A 608 2.02 7.81 19.24
CA LYS A 608 2.85 8.57 18.27
C LYS A 608 2.02 9.62 17.54
N THR A 609 0.78 9.29 17.17
CA THR A 609 -0.13 10.17 16.42
C THR A 609 -0.69 11.30 17.30
N TYR A 610 -1.19 10.97 18.50
CA TYR A 610 -1.94 11.91 19.34
C TYR A 610 -1.11 12.52 20.48
N GLY A 611 0.12 12.03 20.70
CA GLY A 611 1.05 12.53 21.70
C GLY A 611 1.06 11.75 23.02
N GLU A 612 1.78 12.29 24.01
CA GLU A 612 2.11 11.58 25.25
C GLU A 612 0.91 11.27 26.17
N ILE A 613 -0.24 11.92 25.93
CA ILE A 613 -1.52 11.68 26.61
C ILE A 613 -2.66 11.76 25.60
N PHE A 614 -3.48 10.71 25.53
CA PHE A 614 -4.63 10.66 24.64
C PHE A 614 -5.79 9.91 25.29
N SER A 615 -7.00 10.04 24.72
CA SER A 615 -8.17 9.36 25.25
C SER A 615 -8.91 8.59 24.18
N LEU A 616 -9.34 7.38 24.50
CA LEU A 616 -10.20 6.55 23.66
C LEU A 616 -11.54 6.37 24.34
N THR A 617 -12.62 6.37 23.57
CA THR A 617 -13.94 5.95 24.06
C THR A 617 -14.11 4.48 23.69
N LEU A 618 -14.18 3.58 24.66
CA LEU A 618 -14.41 2.15 24.41
C LEU A 618 -15.71 1.73 25.11
N PHE A 619 -16.68 1.20 24.35
CA PHE A 619 -18.01 0.84 24.87
C PHE A 619 -18.68 1.97 25.68
N GLY A 620 -18.59 3.20 25.17
CA GLY A 620 -19.16 4.39 25.81
C GLY A 620 -18.40 4.91 27.04
N LYS A 621 -17.31 4.25 27.44
CA LYS A 621 -16.46 4.67 28.56
C LYS A 621 -15.17 5.30 28.04
N LYS A 622 -14.94 6.56 28.43
CA LYS A 622 -13.69 7.25 28.15
C LYS A 622 -12.56 6.65 28.97
N ARG A 623 -11.51 6.16 28.31
CA ARG A 623 -10.23 5.75 28.89
C ARG A 623 -9.15 6.73 28.49
N ILE A 624 -8.24 7.00 29.43
CA ILE A 624 -7.10 7.90 29.21
C ILE A 624 -5.84 7.05 29.20
N PHE A 625 -5.02 7.23 28.19
CA PHE A 625 -3.74 6.57 28.00
C PHE A 625 -2.61 7.59 28.15
N ILE A 626 -1.54 7.18 28.81
CA ILE A 626 -0.30 7.94 28.94
C ILE A 626 0.85 7.08 28.41
N SER A 627 1.80 7.68 27.72
CA SER A 627 2.88 6.97 27.02
C SER A 627 4.28 7.52 27.32
N SER A 628 4.40 8.46 28.28
CA SER A 628 5.70 9.00 28.73
C SER A 628 5.98 8.70 30.20
N GLN A 629 7.26 8.47 30.52
CA GLN A 629 7.71 8.23 31.89
C GLN A 629 7.36 9.39 32.83
N LYS A 630 7.47 10.63 32.35
CA LYS A 630 7.13 11.84 33.11
C LYS A 630 5.67 11.85 33.57
N LEU A 631 4.74 11.48 32.67
CA LEU A 631 3.33 11.41 33.01
C LEU A 631 3.03 10.21 33.91
N LEU A 632 3.74 9.10 33.73
CA LEU A 632 3.63 7.94 34.61
C LEU A 632 4.04 8.28 36.05
N GLU A 633 5.14 9.01 36.22
CA GLU A 633 5.61 9.50 37.52
C GLU A 633 4.58 10.42 38.20
N GLU A 634 3.91 11.28 37.42
CA GLU A 634 2.82 12.13 37.91
C GLU A 634 1.61 11.32 38.42
N VAL A 635 1.17 10.29 37.68
CA VAL A 635 0.00 9.46 38.08
C VAL A 635 0.31 8.43 39.17
N CYS A 636 1.58 8.07 39.36
CA CYS A 636 2.02 7.21 40.48
C CYS A 636 2.22 8.00 41.79
N ASN A 637 1.97 9.31 41.80
CA ASN A 637 2.06 10.12 43.02
C ASN A 637 0.85 9.86 43.94
N GLU A 638 1.06 9.06 44.97
CA GLU A 638 0.05 8.65 45.96
C GLU A 638 -0.61 9.80 46.73
N LYS A 639 -0.01 11.02 46.74
CA LYS A 639 -0.66 12.20 47.33
C LYS A 639 -1.80 12.76 46.47
N ARG A 640 -1.86 12.38 45.19
CA ARG A 640 -2.78 12.93 44.17
C ARG A 640 -3.63 11.86 43.50
N PHE A 641 -3.11 10.65 43.37
CA PHE A 641 -3.75 9.54 42.67
C PHE A 641 -3.73 8.29 43.55
N GLY A 642 -4.78 7.47 43.43
CA GLY A 642 -4.90 6.21 44.14
C GLY A 642 -5.11 5.05 43.18
N LYS A 643 -4.82 3.83 43.64
CA LYS A 643 -5.12 2.58 42.95
C LYS A 643 -6.61 2.50 42.58
N LEU A 644 -6.92 2.09 41.36
CA LEU A 644 -8.29 1.83 40.91
C LEU A 644 -8.50 0.33 40.76
N VAL A 645 -9.41 -0.24 41.56
CA VAL A 645 -9.86 -1.63 41.38
C VAL A 645 -11.03 -1.60 40.39
N SER A 646 -10.82 -2.13 39.18
CA SER A 646 -11.82 -2.09 38.11
C SER A 646 -11.85 -3.37 37.27
N ALA A 647 -12.90 -3.55 36.48
CA ALA A 647 -13.10 -4.68 35.56
C ALA A 647 -12.95 -6.04 36.27
N ALA A 648 -12.09 -6.93 35.75
CA ALA A 648 -11.91 -8.29 36.27
C ALA A 648 -11.53 -8.33 37.76
N LEU A 649 -10.75 -7.37 38.26
CA LEU A 649 -10.41 -7.29 39.68
C LEU A 649 -11.60 -6.84 40.55
N GLY A 650 -12.52 -6.04 39.99
CA GLY A 650 -13.77 -5.68 40.66
C GLY A 650 -14.70 -6.89 40.83
N GLU A 651 -14.80 -7.74 39.81
CA GLU A 651 -15.57 -8.99 39.91
C GLU A 651 -14.90 -10.01 40.84
N LEU A 652 -13.57 -10.16 40.74
CA LEU A 652 -12.81 -11.06 41.60
C LEU A 652 -12.96 -10.68 43.09
N ARG A 653 -13.03 -9.38 43.39
CA ARG A 653 -13.28 -8.87 44.75
C ARG A 653 -14.59 -9.41 45.35
N ASN A 654 -15.62 -9.67 44.55
CA ASN A 654 -16.87 -10.26 45.05
C ASN A 654 -16.66 -11.66 45.66
N GLY A 655 -15.62 -12.39 45.23
CA GLY A 655 -15.26 -13.71 45.75
C GLY A 655 -14.12 -13.70 46.77
N ILE A 656 -13.10 -12.86 46.60
CA ILE A 656 -11.88 -12.87 47.45
C ILE A 656 -11.75 -11.67 48.40
N HIS A 657 -12.75 -10.79 48.42
CA HIS A 657 -12.78 -9.58 49.24
C HIS A 657 -11.52 -8.70 49.06
N ASP A 658 -11.04 -8.07 50.13
CA ASP A 658 -9.95 -7.09 50.18
C ASP A 658 -8.55 -7.73 50.22
N GLY A 659 -8.27 -8.63 49.27
CA GLY A 659 -6.94 -9.16 49.00
C GLY A 659 -5.98 -8.18 48.30
N LEU A 660 -4.71 -8.54 48.16
CA LEU A 660 -3.63 -7.67 47.65
C LEU A 660 -3.98 -6.88 46.37
N PHE A 661 -4.54 -7.54 45.35
CA PHE A 661 -4.90 -6.91 44.08
C PHE A 661 -6.29 -6.28 44.07
N THR A 662 -7.16 -6.67 45.01
CA THR A 662 -8.58 -6.29 45.05
C THR A 662 -8.90 -5.28 46.16
N ALA A 663 -7.98 -5.02 47.09
CA ALA A 663 -8.11 -4.05 48.16
C ALA A 663 -8.07 -2.60 47.63
N GLN A 664 -8.95 -1.75 48.17
CA GLN A 664 -9.01 -0.31 47.90
C GLN A 664 -7.97 0.46 48.73
N ASN A 665 -7.69 1.72 48.36
CA ASN A 665 -6.57 2.48 48.94
C ASN A 665 -6.69 2.76 50.44
N ASP A 666 -7.91 2.82 50.96
CA ASP A 666 -8.26 3.13 52.34
C ASP A 666 -8.42 1.88 53.22
N GLU A 667 -8.28 0.69 52.64
CA GLU A 667 -8.46 -0.57 53.35
C GLU A 667 -7.17 -1.01 54.06
N GLU A 668 -7.32 -1.51 55.29
CA GLU A 668 -6.20 -1.90 56.15
C GLU A 668 -5.30 -2.97 55.51
N ASN A 669 -5.89 -3.93 54.81
CA ASN A 669 -5.16 -4.99 54.09
C ASN A 669 -4.30 -4.44 52.93
N TRP A 670 -4.76 -3.39 52.25
CA TRP A 670 -3.91 -2.69 51.26
C TRP A 670 -2.73 -2.03 51.95
N HIS A 671 -2.96 -1.29 53.05
CA HIS A 671 -1.88 -0.64 53.79
C HIS A 671 -0.86 -1.63 54.34
N LEU A 672 -1.32 -2.78 54.85
CA LEU A 672 -0.44 -3.84 55.35
C LEU A 672 0.42 -4.41 54.22
N ALA A 673 -0.21 -4.81 53.11
CA ALA A 673 0.51 -5.39 51.99
C ALA A 673 1.46 -4.38 51.31
N HIS A 674 1.05 -3.11 51.19
CA HIS A 674 1.87 -2.04 50.66
C HIS A 674 3.12 -1.79 51.53
N ARG A 675 2.97 -1.77 52.86
CA ARG A 675 4.11 -1.62 53.79
C ARG A 675 5.09 -2.80 53.74
N ILE A 676 4.59 -4.00 53.44
CA ILE A 676 5.42 -5.21 53.34
C ILE A 676 6.12 -5.28 51.97
N LEU A 677 5.40 -5.01 50.88
CA LEU A 677 5.89 -5.25 49.51
C LEU A 677 6.71 -4.08 48.95
N VAL A 678 6.38 -2.82 49.25
CA VAL A 678 7.12 -1.67 48.69
C VAL A 678 8.62 -1.69 49.05
N PRO A 679 9.02 -2.01 50.30
CA PRO A 679 10.43 -2.18 50.62
C PRO A 679 11.05 -3.37 49.88
N ALA A 680 10.33 -4.50 49.74
CA ALA A 680 10.82 -5.70 49.07
C ALA A 680 11.04 -5.48 47.55
N PHE A 681 10.22 -4.64 46.92
CA PHE A 681 10.32 -4.26 45.50
C PHE A 681 10.90 -2.85 45.30
N GLY A 682 11.71 -2.36 46.25
CA GLY A 682 12.44 -1.11 46.07
C GLY A 682 13.51 -1.20 44.97
N PRO A 683 13.98 -0.07 44.40
CA PRO A 683 14.93 -0.06 43.29
C PRO A 683 16.20 -0.90 43.52
N LEU A 684 16.75 -0.87 44.73
CA LEU A 684 17.95 -1.65 45.10
C LEU A 684 17.68 -3.16 45.14
N ASN A 685 16.51 -3.57 45.67
CA ASN A 685 16.14 -4.98 45.75
C ASN A 685 15.79 -5.54 44.37
N ILE A 686 15.07 -4.78 43.53
CA ILE A 686 14.82 -5.15 42.12
C ILE A 686 16.14 -5.26 41.35
N THR A 687 17.09 -4.34 41.59
CA THR A 687 18.42 -4.43 40.97
C THR A 687 19.16 -5.69 41.41
N GLY A 688 19.04 -6.07 42.69
CA GLY A 688 19.61 -7.32 43.22
C GLY A 688 19.01 -8.59 42.62
N MET A 689 17.74 -8.56 42.20
CA MET A 689 17.05 -9.68 41.54
C MET A 689 17.47 -9.86 40.06
N PHE A 690 18.21 -8.92 39.46
CA PHE A 690 18.50 -8.92 38.02
C PHE A 690 19.37 -10.11 37.59
N ASP A 691 20.36 -10.48 38.40
CA ASP A 691 21.22 -11.61 38.10
C ASP A 691 20.43 -12.93 38.12
N ASP A 692 19.49 -13.09 39.05
CA ASP A 692 18.60 -14.25 39.16
C ASP A 692 17.59 -14.31 37.99
N MET A 693 16.96 -13.18 37.64
CA MET A 693 16.10 -13.08 36.45
C MET A 693 16.86 -13.45 35.18
N LYS A 694 18.10 -12.96 35.05
CA LYS A 694 18.97 -13.24 33.90
C LYS A 694 19.38 -14.71 33.85
N ASP A 695 19.65 -15.34 34.99
CA ASP A 695 19.99 -16.77 35.06
C ASP A 695 18.82 -17.62 34.53
N ILE A 696 17.60 -17.39 35.01
CA ILE A 696 16.42 -18.15 34.55
C ILE A 696 16.12 -17.88 33.07
N ALA A 697 16.19 -16.62 32.61
CA ALA A 697 16.03 -16.30 31.20
C ALA A 697 17.10 -16.99 30.32
N SER A 698 18.35 -17.05 30.79
CA SER A 698 19.43 -17.74 30.11
C SER A 698 19.16 -19.25 30.02
N GLN A 699 18.56 -19.85 31.05
CA GLN A 699 18.19 -21.27 31.06
C GLN A 699 17.09 -21.57 30.06
N LEU A 700 16.09 -20.69 29.91
CA LEU A 700 15.07 -20.85 28.89
C LEU A 700 15.68 -20.79 27.47
N VAL A 701 16.56 -19.84 27.22
CA VAL A 701 17.27 -19.72 25.92
C VAL A 701 18.14 -20.95 25.65
N LEU A 702 18.87 -21.44 26.66
CA LEU A 702 19.66 -22.66 26.55
C LEU A 702 18.80 -23.91 26.32
N LYS A 703 17.62 -23.98 26.96
CA LYS A 703 16.64 -25.04 26.71
C LYS A 703 16.22 -25.04 25.24
N TRP A 704 15.83 -23.90 24.68
CA TRP A 704 15.46 -23.79 23.27
C TRP A 704 16.63 -24.14 22.34
N ALA A 705 17.83 -23.64 22.63
CA ALA A 705 19.02 -23.92 21.82
C ALA A 705 19.39 -25.41 21.73
N ARG A 706 19.01 -26.23 22.74
CA ARG A 706 19.29 -27.67 22.75
C ARG A 706 18.42 -28.50 21.81
N TYR A 707 17.26 -27.99 21.39
CA TYR A 707 16.31 -28.76 20.58
C TYR A 707 16.50 -28.64 19.07
N GLY A 708 17.48 -27.84 18.61
CA GLY A 708 17.76 -27.64 17.18
C GLY A 708 16.78 -26.68 16.50
N SER A 709 17.00 -26.42 15.20
CA SER A 709 16.21 -25.46 14.41
C SER A 709 14.76 -25.88 14.17
N ASP A 710 14.46 -27.18 14.28
CA ASP A 710 13.20 -27.76 13.83
C ASP A 710 12.19 -27.92 14.98
N TYR A 711 12.56 -27.50 16.19
CA TYR A 711 11.71 -27.63 17.38
C TYR A 711 10.72 -26.47 17.51
N VAL A 712 9.44 -26.79 17.50
CA VAL A 712 8.36 -25.82 17.74
C VAL A 712 8.31 -25.45 19.22
N ILE A 713 8.65 -24.20 19.52
CA ILE A 713 8.69 -23.67 20.90
C ILE A 713 7.25 -23.47 21.44
N PRO A 714 6.86 -24.13 22.55
CA PRO A 714 5.57 -23.91 23.20
C PRO A 714 5.61 -22.65 24.08
N THR A 715 5.53 -21.48 23.45
CA THR A 715 5.76 -20.16 24.08
C THR A 715 4.92 -19.91 25.33
N THR A 716 3.62 -20.23 25.32
CA THR A 716 2.73 -19.99 26.46
C THR A 716 3.14 -20.78 27.71
N ASP A 717 3.45 -22.07 27.54
CA ASP A 717 3.84 -22.96 28.64
C ASP A 717 5.21 -22.57 29.17
N ASP A 718 6.16 -22.30 28.27
CA ASP A 718 7.51 -21.91 28.63
C ASP A 718 7.57 -20.56 29.35
N PHE A 719 6.79 -19.56 28.92
CA PHE A 719 6.70 -18.29 29.63
C PHE A 719 5.97 -18.39 30.97
N THR A 720 4.99 -19.29 31.09
CA THR A 720 4.34 -19.56 32.38
C THR A 720 5.34 -20.16 33.37
N ARG A 721 6.15 -21.14 32.93
CA ARG A 721 7.21 -21.76 33.75
C ARG A 721 8.32 -20.77 34.08
N LEU A 722 8.73 -19.95 33.12
CA LEU A 722 9.69 -18.86 33.33
C LEU A 722 9.20 -17.90 34.42
N THR A 723 7.95 -17.47 34.34
CA THR A 723 7.35 -16.54 35.30
C THR A 723 7.30 -17.15 36.70
N LEU A 724 6.89 -18.42 36.80
CA LEU A 724 6.84 -19.14 38.07
C LEU A 724 8.22 -19.27 38.72
N ASP A 725 9.22 -19.73 37.97
CA ASP A 725 10.60 -19.88 38.46
C ASP A 725 11.20 -18.51 38.83
N THR A 726 10.90 -17.47 38.06
CA THR A 726 11.40 -16.12 38.31
C THR A 726 10.84 -15.55 39.60
N LEU A 727 9.53 -15.67 39.83
CA LEU A 727 8.91 -15.21 41.06
C LEU A 727 9.39 -16.00 42.27
N ALA A 728 9.53 -17.32 42.14
CA ALA A 728 10.00 -18.19 43.21
C ALA A 728 11.45 -17.87 43.61
N LEU A 729 12.34 -17.70 42.63
CA LEU A 729 13.75 -17.42 42.91
C LEU A 729 13.90 -16.00 43.45
N CYS A 730 13.34 -15.00 42.76
CA CYS A 730 13.56 -13.59 43.11
C CYS A 730 12.83 -13.17 44.39
N ALA A 731 11.67 -13.75 44.72
CA ALA A 731 10.87 -13.35 45.87
C ALA A 731 10.96 -14.31 47.06
N MET A 732 11.35 -15.57 46.85
CA MET A 732 11.33 -16.62 47.88
C MET A 732 12.64 -17.40 48.01
N ASP A 733 13.68 -17.04 47.24
CA ASP A 733 14.98 -17.73 47.19
C ASP A 733 14.81 -19.25 46.96
N TYR A 734 13.81 -19.63 46.16
CA TYR A 734 13.43 -21.01 45.91
C TYR A 734 13.39 -21.33 44.43
N ARG A 735 13.97 -22.47 44.05
CA ARG A 735 14.11 -22.89 42.64
C ARG A 735 13.27 -24.14 42.37
N PHE A 736 12.20 -24.01 41.59
CA PHE A 736 11.38 -25.17 41.19
C PHE A 736 12.00 -26.00 40.07
N VAL A 737 12.98 -25.44 39.36
CA VAL A 737 13.64 -26.10 38.21
C VAL A 737 12.62 -26.49 37.13
N ALA A 738 11.59 -25.65 36.92
CA ALA A 738 10.49 -25.93 36.01
C ALA A 738 10.94 -26.01 34.53
N LEU A 739 12.17 -25.56 34.25
CA LEU A 739 12.82 -25.56 32.94
C LEU A 739 13.71 -26.78 32.66
N ASP A 740 14.06 -27.62 33.65
CA ASP A 740 14.92 -28.81 33.42
C ASP A 740 14.12 -30.03 32.95
N LEU A 741 14.65 -30.69 31.91
CA LEU A 741 14.30 -32.07 31.60
C LEU A 741 15.16 -33.00 32.45
N ILE A 742 14.62 -33.47 33.56
CA ILE A 742 15.01 -34.78 34.08
C ILE A 742 14.28 -35.82 33.23
N MET A 743 15.07 -36.65 32.54
CA MET A 743 14.68 -37.95 32.05
C MET A 743 13.89 -38.71 33.13
N LEU A 744 12.58 -38.89 32.94
CA LEU A 744 11.93 -40.09 33.44
C LEU A 744 12.15 -41.20 32.40
N TRP A 745 13.35 -41.77 32.44
CA TRP A 745 13.49 -43.21 32.21
C TRP A 745 12.66 -43.88 33.31
N ARG A 746 11.44 -44.29 32.99
CA ARG A 746 10.77 -45.35 33.71
C ARG A 746 11.02 -46.61 32.89
N ASP A 747 12.03 -47.35 33.31
CA ASP A 747 12.28 -48.72 32.86
C ASP A 747 11.02 -49.56 33.02
N ASP A 748 10.78 -50.41 32.02
CA ASP A 748 9.77 -51.46 32.04
C ASP A 748 10.05 -52.49 33.14
N SER A 749 9.06 -52.72 34.00
CA SER A 749 8.79 -54.02 34.64
C SER A 749 7.31 -54.14 34.98
#